data_AF-A0A8H3U2Q9-F1
#
_entry.id   AF-A0A8H3U2Q9-F1
#
_cell.length_a   1.000
_cell.length_b   1.000
_cell.length_c   1.000
_cell.angle_alpha   90.00
_cell.angle_beta   90.00
_cell.angle_gamma   90.00
#
_symmetry.space_group_name_H-M   'P 1'
#
loop_
_entity.id
_entity.type
_entity.pdbx_description
1 polymer ?
#
loop_
_entity_poly.entity_id
_entity_poly.type
_entity_poly.pdbx_seq_one_letter_code
_entity_poly.pdbx_strand_id
1 'polypeptide(L)'
;SSRVPPKWYTWAFITTDILALIFQGAGGGIAATADTDSFRNVGDALMMTGICLQVATLIVFGFLVVDYVVRRQKASTPLSSEAAFTKTSTKFRLFAGALLIAYVLILIRCVYRIAEMAGGWRNPIMQNQGLFIGLDSTMVALATLLQTAFHPGIFFPRLSARWQESKGTDLGDNFENYSSISLAQQHHAPASYCGKQCQRAHWPTHKSDCQDPLGSTFWKPSWEAEKRKPGFISSANLINTTPVAFGGGKAPWGEFPALDMLQIEKNEGVDAAQPRDFRMLFAASSDLRNIVKTIVDLPPSYSGTCEIIMNDEDNWLVSRNVIILLVALIYDPEEAAETMLHLWYSALIPKAMLQTLRSKVLPLVQSVSNKTKDKSPEALVSKKWTFGSSSLRLVLQKHYWDVLLQYFENRDYLPTDDAKRARTATTLAPNAKDYIERHLYTLNRMSRRGHMKFRTDGLLLPFGSSIQEFDTPNPLLYHQHHPGPIHHQEQIWPVLDTSDPLSGWSPLEARKVVLTAKFDVYGRLYQYLLGQFKQFAQKIKDGPFKFHYFNIQPPNLPHYLHQYGLSRGTFDRVEVYNLADTRYLGPATTLTTFTPLLKPRKSNPHATLLTLFTHAVYEVATPTDTLNSITTVYPRVSAYLTITNHADYGYGDAPQPSSVRFMQAMAACKDYDHLWDRWARKVDLVAVAKAAGVRMRRRNLVVEAWPFRVPRDATFIEFWEMFGAGGGAESPNKQYRFCTITIMSFNCYTPQEAIEIVGRMGVKKANMRLDKVFVSSLNAGFLLSFACATLLSTNSSIWYQENAPGLIRTIAALVFPYGLCMVVLTGSDLCTGSFMFTTTSVLQRRLSIWRMLIHWFVTFWGNLAGSLFIVAIITGYGGIFDSAYYHTEAINFARAKQVTPHWHQIFLRGIGANWLVCLAVYLGMSGRDYVSKLVGIWWPTFAFVSLGLDHVVANMFFVPMGIWQGAPGITVGLYIWKGIIPAFIGNLIGGGLFVGTLYWYLHLSSEGDVAIDGVHFGTTNGNRVEGRDLGDFRREVDIESGHSKKTAEGVLA
;
A
#
# COMPACT_ATOMS: atom_id res chain seq x y z
N SER A 1 -3.29 39.70 2.55
CA SER A 1 -2.25 40.75 2.41
C SER A 1 -1.82 41.00 0.96
N SER A 2 -2.05 40.09 0.00
CA SER A 2 -1.92 40.43 -1.43
C SER A 2 -3.06 41.33 -1.90
N ARG A 3 -2.78 42.31 -2.78
CA ARG A 3 -3.81 43.15 -3.42
C ARG A 3 -4.59 42.41 -4.50
N VAL A 4 -3.94 41.45 -5.15
CA VAL A 4 -4.54 40.61 -6.19
C VAL A 4 -4.69 39.19 -5.62
N PRO A 5 -5.81 38.49 -5.85
CA PRO A 5 -5.96 37.12 -5.37
C PRO A 5 -4.93 36.18 -6.05
N PRO A 6 -4.34 35.19 -5.34
CA PRO A 6 -3.27 34.34 -5.85
C PRO A 6 -3.54 33.66 -7.20
N LYS A 7 -4.79 33.24 -7.43
CA LYS A 7 -5.20 32.58 -8.68
C LYS A 7 -5.08 33.50 -9.90
N TRP A 8 -5.23 34.81 -9.74
CA TRP A 8 -5.21 35.76 -10.84
C TRP A 8 -3.79 36.09 -11.33
N TYR A 9 -2.76 35.93 -10.49
CA TYR A 9 -1.37 36.13 -10.93
C TYR A 9 -1.00 35.18 -12.07
N THR A 10 -1.38 33.90 -11.95
CA THR A 10 -1.08 32.88 -12.96
C THR A 10 -1.79 33.17 -14.28
N TRP A 11 -3.10 33.43 -14.24
CA TRP A 11 -3.89 33.66 -15.45
C TRP A 11 -3.52 34.96 -16.16
N ALA A 12 -3.33 36.06 -15.43
CA ALA A 12 -2.96 37.33 -16.04
C ALA A 12 -1.58 37.26 -16.71
N PHE A 13 -0.62 36.62 -16.06
CA PHE A 13 0.75 36.54 -16.57
C PHE A 13 0.86 35.59 -17.78
N ILE A 14 0.31 34.37 -17.69
CA ILE A 14 0.31 33.42 -18.80
C ILE A 14 -0.39 34.00 -20.03
N THR A 15 -1.53 34.67 -19.85
CA THR A 15 -2.26 35.26 -20.97
C THR A 15 -1.42 36.35 -21.64
N THR A 16 -0.74 37.18 -20.86
CA THR A 16 0.05 38.29 -21.41
C THR A 16 1.32 37.78 -22.10
N ASP A 17 1.97 36.76 -21.56
CA ASP A 17 3.12 36.09 -22.19
C ASP A 17 2.74 35.42 -23.52
N ILE A 18 1.60 34.73 -23.57
CA ILE A 18 1.09 34.14 -24.83
C ILE A 18 0.82 35.24 -25.86
N LEU A 19 0.18 36.34 -25.47
CA LEU A 19 -0.08 37.46 -26.36
C LEU A 19 1.22 38.11 -26.85
N ALA A 20 2.21 38.30 -25.97
CA ALA A 20 3.52 38.80 -26.33
C ALA A 20 4.24 37.89 -27.34
N LEU A 21 4.19 36.57 -27.15
CA LEU A 21 4.74 35.59 -28.08
C LEU A 21 4.01 35.57 -29.42
N ILE A 22 2.69 35.73 -29.44
CA ILE A 22 1.91 35.85 -30.67
C ILE A 22 2.35 37.11 -31.43
N PHE A 23 2.47 38.26 -30.77
CA PHE A 23 2.93 39.49 -31.42
C PHE A 23 4.38 39.38 -31.94
N GLN A 24 5.27 38.75 -31.17
CA GLN A 24 6.66 38.53 -31.59
C GLN A 24 6.76 37.54 -32.76
N GLY A 25 6.01 36.44 -32.72
CA GLY A 25 5.98 35.43 -33.79
C GLY A 25 5.34 35.96 -35.08
N ALA A 26 4.22 36.69 -34.96
CA ALA A 26 3.57 37.34 -36.09
C ALA A 26 4.45 38.46 -36.67
N GLY A 27 5.03 39.31 -35.82
CA GLY A 27 5.93 40.38 -36.24
C GLY A 27 7.20 39.85 -36.92
N GLY A 28 7.82 38.82 -36.35
CA GLY A 28 8.99 38.15 -36.94
C GLY A 28 8.67 37.46 -38.26
N GLY A 29 7.51 36.81 -38.37
CA GLY A 29 7.04 36.19 -39.61
C GLY A 29 6.78 37.21 -40.72
N ILE A 30 6.11 38.32 -40.39
CA ILE A 30 5.84 39.41 -41.35
C ILE A 30 7.15 40.10 -41.76
N ALA A 31 8.05 40.41 -40.82
CA ALA A 31 9.33 41.05 -41.13
C ALA A 31 10.25 40.14 -41.99
N ALA A 32 10.18 38.83 -41.81
CA ALA A 32 10.95 37.86 -42.58
C ALA A 32 10.41 37.63 -44.01
N THR A 33 9.12 37.91 -44.24
CA THR A 33 8.43 37.68 -45.52
C THR A 33 8.07 38.97 -46.27
N ALA A 34 8.43 40.14 -45.74
CA ALA A 34 8.11 41.43 -46.33
C ALA A 34 9.00 41.77 -47.53
N ASP A 35 8.38 41.96 -48.70
CA ASP A 35 9.04 42.42 -49.94
C ASP A 35 9.18 43.95 -50.04
N THR A 36 8.54 44.70 -49.13
CA THR A 36 8.54 46.18 -49.10
C THR A 36 8.83 46.71 -47.70
N ASP A 37 9.52 47.86 -47.63
CA ASP A 37 9.92 48.48 -46.38
C ASP A 37 8.74 48.84 -45.46
N SER A 38 7.55 49.11 -46.01
CA SER A 38 6.35 49.38 -45.21
C SER A 38 5.89 48.16 -44.41
N PHE A 39 5.85 46.98 -45.03
CA PHE A 39 5.46 45.74 -44.35
C PHE A 39 6.53 45.28 -43.35
N ARG A 40 7.81 45.54 -43.66
CA ARG A 40 8.92 45.26 -42.75
C ARG A 40 8.85 46.13 -41.48
N ASN A 41 8.54 47.42 -41.64
CA ASN A 41 8.32 48.34 -40.51
C ASN A 41 7.11 47.93 -39.65
N VAL A 42 6.04 47.41 -40.25
CA VAL A 42 4.88 46.88 -39.50
C VAL A 42 5.28 45.62 -38.72
N GLY A 43 6.05 44.71 -39.32
CA GLY A 43 6.59 43.53 -38.64
C GLY A 43 7.49 43.89 -37.45
N ASP A 44 8.41 44.86 -37.65
CA ASP A 44 9.30 45.36 -36.61
C ASP A 44 8.54 46.03 -35.46
N ALA A 45 7.51 46.83 -35.76
CA ALA A 45 6.66 47.47 -34.76
C ALA A 45 5.81 46.46 -33.96
N LEU A 46 5.27 45.42 -34.62
CA LEU A 46 4.53 44.33 -33.96
C LEU A 46 5.44 43.53 -33.03
N MET A 47 6.65 43.20 -33.49
CA MET A 47 7.64 42.50 -32.68
C MET A 47 8.08 43.35 -31.48
N MET A 48 8.35 44.65 -31.69
CA MET A 48 8.69 45.61 -30.64
C MET A 48 7.57 45.75 -29.60
N THR A 49 6.31 45.76 -30.04
CA THR A 49 5.13 45.81 -29.16
C THR A 49 5.07 44.58 -28.24
N GLY A 50 5.32 43.39 -28.78
CA GLY A 50 5.37 42.16 -27.99
C GLY A 50 6.51 42.15 -26.96
N ILE A 51 7.68 42.69 -27.30
CA ILE A 51 8.83 42.80 -26.37
C ILE A 51 8.54 43.82 -25.25
N CYS A 52 7.99 44.98 -25.59
CA CYS A 52 7.60 46.01 -24.62
C CYS A 52 6.52 45.51 -23.65
N LEU A 53 5.51 44.80 -24.15
CA LEU A 53 4.45 44.22 -23.35
C LEU A 53 5.00 43.22 -22.31
N GLN A 54 5.97 42.39 -22.71
CA GLN A 54 6.63 41.44 -21.83
C GLN A 54 7.42 42.14 -20.69
N VAL A 55 8.17 43.20 -21.00
CA VAL A 55 8.90 43.99 -19.98
C VAL A 55 7.95 44.71 -19.02
N ALA A 56 6.91 45.37 -19.54
CA ALA A 56 5.92 46.06 -18.72
C ALA A 56 5.25 45.10 -17.73
N THR A 57 4.89 43.90 -18.19
CA THR A 57 4.25 42.86 -17.39
C THR A 57 5.17 42.34 -16.28
N LEU A 58 6.44 42.09 -16.59
CA LEU A 58 7.45 41.69 -15.60
C LEU A 58 7.64 42.79 -14.54
N ILE A 59 7.76 44.05 -14.93
CA ILE A 59 7.91 45.18 -14.00
C ILE A 59 6.72 45.27 -13.04
N VAL A 60 5.48 45.21 -13.56
CA VAL A 60 4.26 45.23 -12.73
C VAL A 60 4.26 44.05 -11.76
N PHE A 61 4.64 42.86 -12.20
CA PHE A 61 4.75 41.69 -11.34
C PHE A 61 5.77 41.90 -10.21
N GLY A 62 6.96 42.42 -10.53
CA GLY A 62 7.98 42.78 -9.54
C GLY A 62 7.45 43.77 -8.49
N PHE A 63 6.75 44.83 -8.91
CA PHE A 63 6.13 45.79 -7.99
C PHE A 63 5.09 45.15 -7.08
N LEU A 64 4.23 44.27 -7.60
CA LEU A 64 3.23 43.56 -6.81
C LEU A 64 3.86 42.61 -5.77
N VAL A 65 4.98 41.95 -6.12
CA VAL A 65 5.74 41.11 -5.18
C VAL A 65 6.36 41.97 -4.06
N VAL A 66 6.96 43.12 -4.40
CA VAL A 66 7.53 44.05 -3.40
C VAL A 66 6.44 44.62 -2.50
N ASP A 67 5.31 45.08 -3.05
CA ASP A 67 4.17 45.58 -2.27
C ASP A 67 3.64 44.49 -1.32
N TYR A 68 3.53 43.24 -1.78
CA TYR A 68 3.15 42.11 -0.93
C TYR A 68 4.14 41.89 0.23
N VAL A 69 5.45 41.92 -0.04
CA VAL A 69 6.49 41.73 0.99
C VAL A 69 6.45 42.85 2.03
N VAL A 70 6.39 44.11 1.60
CA VAL A 70 6.32 45.28 2.49
C VAL A 70 5.04 45.27 3.33
N ARG A 71 3.88 44.99 2.71
CA ARG A 71 2.60 44.87 3.43
C ARG A 71 2.63 43.72 4.43
N ARG A 72 3.27 42.60 4.09
CA ARG A 72 3.38 41.48 5.01
C ARG A 72 4.29 41.78 6.19
N GLN A 73 5.37 42.55 5.99
CA GLN A 73 6.26 43.00 7.07
C GLN A 73 5.59 44.01 8.01
N LYS A 74 4.70 44.85 7.49
CA LYS A 74 3.97 45.88 8.27
C LYS A 74 2.66 45.38 8.92
N ALA A 75 2.22 44.16 8.63
CA ALA A 75 0.94 43.63 9.14
C ALA A 75 1.05 43.16 10.60
N SER A 76 0.13 43.60 11.46
CA SER A 76 0.06 43.24 12.89
C SER A 76 -0.41 41.81 13.16
N THR A 77 -1.06 41.16 12.18
CA THR A 77 -1.51 39.76 12.28
C THR A 77 -0.32 38.79 12.18
N PRO A 78 -0.09 37.91 13.16
CA PRO A 78 1.02 36.95 13.14
C PRO A 78 0.93 35.99 11.94
N LEU A 79 2.08 35.42 11.56
CA LEU A 79 2.12 34.29 10.62
C LEU A 79 1.59 33.05 11.35
N SER A 80 0.89 32.15 10.64
CA SER A 80 0.67 30.81 11.18
C SER A 80 2.01 30.17 11.50
N SER A 81 2.03 29.26 12.47
CA SER A 81 3.22 28.51 12.91
C SER A 81 4.00 27.91 11.73
N GLU A 82 3.28 27.38 10.73
CA GLU A 82 3.80 26.73 9.54
C GLU A 82 4.43 27.75 8.57
N ALA A 83 3.78 28.90 8.40
CA ALA A 83 4.26 29.98 7.53
C ALA A 83 5.47 30.69 8.14
N ALA A 84 5.50 30.86 9.47
CA ALA A 84 6.65 31.39 10.21
C ALA A 84 7.87 30.45 10.09
N PHE A 85 7.66 29.15 10.27
CA PHE A 85 8.69 28.11 10.11
C PHE A 85 9.22 28.03 8.67
N THR A 86 8.34 28.14 7.68
CA THR A 86 8.74 28.14 6.26
C THR A 86 9.58 29.38 5.92
N LYS A 87 9.23 30.55 6.45
CA LYS A 87 9.98 31.80 6.25
C LYS A 87 11.38 31.76 6.87
N THR A 88 11.57 31.07 8.00
CA THR A 88 12.87 30.89 8.66
C THR A 88 13.71 29.76 8.06
N SER A 89 13.11 28.87 7.26
CA SER A 89 13.82 27.77 6.60
C SER A 89 14.87 28.24 5.60
N THR A 90 16.11 27.79 5.77
CA THR A 90 17.22 28.08 4.85
C THR A 90 16.92 27.62 3.43
N LYS A 91 16.20 26.50 3.26
CA LYS A 91 15.81 25.99 1.93
C LYS A 91 14.87 26.94 1.20
N PHE A 92 13.88 27.49 1.91
CA PHE A 92 12.96 28.46 1.35
C PHE A 92 13.66 29.77 0.99
N ARG A 93 14.58 30.25 1.86
CA ARG A 93 15.38 31.46 1.59
C ARG A 93 16.31 31.29 0.38
N LEU A 94 16.95 30.13 0.24
CA LEU A 94 17.79 29.81 -0.92
C LEU A 94 16.97 29.73 -2.21
N PHE A 95 15.83 29.06 -2.19
CA PHE A 95 14.92 29.02 -3.33
C PHE A 95 14.41 30.41 -3.71
N ALA A 96 13.91 31.19 -2.74
CA ALA A 96 13.40 32.53 -2.99
C ALA A 96 14.49 33.47 -3.51
N GLY A 97 15.73 33.35 -3.00
CA GLY A 97 16.89 34.06 -3.51
C GLY A 97 17.24 33.66 -4.94
N ALA A 98 17.27 32.36 -5.25
CA ALA A 98 17.52 31.85 -6.59
C ALA A 98 16.44 32.30 -7.59
N LEU A 99 15.17 32.32 -7.17
CA LEU A 99 14.04 32.82 -7.96
C LEU A 99 14.15 34.32 -8.22
N LEU A 100 14.55 35.11 -7.23
CA LEU A 100 14.77 36.55 -7.38
C LEU A 100 15.92 36.83 -8.37
N ILE A 101 17.04 36.12 -8.24
CA ILE A 101 18.18 36.26 -9.15
C ILE A 101 17.79 35.88 -10.58
N ALA A 102 17.10 34.75 -10.77
CA ALA A 102 16.61 34.33 -12.08
C ALA A 102 15.67 35.38 -12.70
N TYR A 103 14.74 35.92 -11.92
CA TYR A 103 13.86 37.01 -12.35
C TYR A 103 14.65 38.25 -12.81
N VAL A 104 15.68 38.67 -12.07
CA VAL A 104 16.52 39.82 -12.43
C VAL A 104 17.29 39.56 -13.73
N LEU A 105 17.87 38.37 -13.90
CA LEU A 105 18.58 37.99 -15.13
C LEU A 105 17.65 38.04 -16.35
N ILE A 106 16.43 37.51 -16.22
CA ILE A 106 15.43 37.55 -17.29
C ILE A 106 14.95 38.98 -17.56
N LEU A 107 14.78 39.81 -16.53
CA LEU A 107 14.42 41.22 -16.71
C LEU A 107 15.51 41.99 -17.46
N ILE A 108 16.79 41.80 -17.11
CA ILE A 108 17.93 42.40 -17.82
C ILE A 108 17.90 41.99 -19.29
N ARG A 109 17.70 40.70 -19.58
CA ARG A 109 17.56 40.20 -20.95
C ARG A 109 16.40 40.85 -21.69
N CYS A 110 15.24 40.98 -21.07
CA CYS A 110 14.07 41.57 -21.71
C CYS A 110 14.26 43.08 -21.99
N VAL A 111 14.91 43.81 -21.09
CA VAL A 111 15.28 45.22 -21.31
C VAL A 111 16.33 45.35 -22.42
N TYR A 112 17.32 44.45 -22.46
CA TYR A 112 18.29 44.40 -23.56
C TYR A 112 17.60 44.14 -24.90
N ARG A 113 16.62 43.23 -24.98
CA ARG A 113 15.84 42.99 -26.21
C ARG A 113 15.10 44.23 -26.72
N ILE A 114 14.68 45.14 -25.82
CA ILE A 114 14.15 46.45 -26.24
C ILE A 114 15.24 47.30 -26.88
N ALA A 115 16.40 47.41 -26.22
CA ALA A 115 17.52 48.21 -26.70
C ALA A 115 18.14 47.65 -27.99
N GLU A 116 18.10 46.35 -28.19
CA GLU A 116 18.56 45.62 -29.38
C GLU A 116 17.63 45.88 -30.58
N MET A 117 16.32 45.83 -30.35
CA MET A 117 15.30 46.00 -31.40
C MET A 117 14.91 47.45 -31.68
N ALA A 118 15.36 48.39 -30.84
CA ALA A 118 15.11 49.80 -31.02
C ALA A 118 15.69 50.28 -32.37
N GLY A 119 14.85 50.75 -33.29
CA GLY A 119 15.29 51.15 -34.63
C GLY A 119 15.45 50.00 -35.64
N GLY A 120 14.95 48.79 -35.31
CA GLY A 120 14.88 47.64 -36.22
C GLY A 120 16.21 46.90 -36.40
N TRP A 121 16.25 46.00 -37.39
CA TRP A 121 17.36 45.07 -37.64
C TRP A 121 18.72 45.70 -38.01
N ARG A 122 18.81 47.02 -38.09
CA ARG A 122 20.07 47.75 -38.39
C ARG A 122 20.71 48.38 -37.16
N ASN A 123 20.18 48.11 -35.96
CA ASN A 123 20.70 48.68 -34.73
C ASN A 123 22.15 48.19 -34.44
N PRO A 124 23.11 49.10 -34.19
CA PRO A 124 24.48 48.75 -33.83
C PRO A 124 24.62 47.83 -32.61
N ILE A 125 23.67 47.91 -31.66
CA ILE A 125 23.62 47.07 -30.46
C ILE A 125 23.35 45.61 -30.81
N MET A 126 22.51 45.35 -31.82
CA MET A 126 22.18 44.00 -32.29
C MET A 126 23.35 43.34 -33.04
N GLN A 127 24.18 44.15 -33.70
CA GLN A 127 25.36 43.67 -34.42
C GLN A 127 26.56 43.39 -33.50
N ASN A 128 26.50 43.83 -32.24
CA ASN A 128 27.54 43.57 -31.26
C ASN A 128 27.37 42.18 -30.62
N GLN A 129 28.10 41.22 -31.16
CA GLN A 129 28.09 39.82 -30.72
C GLN A 129 28.38 39.66 -29.21
N GLY A 130 29.26 40.48 -28.64
CA GLY A 130 29.61 40.43 -27.21
C GLY A 130 28.43 40.81 -26.31
N LEU A 131 27.70 41.85 -26.67
CA LEU A 131 26.50 42.28 -25.95
C LEU A 131 25.37 41.24 -26.08
N PHE A 132 25.18 40.66 -27.27
CA PHE A 132 24.19 39.61 -27.51
C PHE A 132 24.47 38.35 -26.67
N ILE A 133 25.71 37.87 -26.68
CA ILE A 133 26.11 36.68 -25.91
C ILE A 133 25.98 36.95 -24.40
N GLY A 134 26.44 38.12 -23.94
CA GLY A 134 26.45 38.47 -22.52
C GLY A 134 25.06 38.74 -21.95
N LEU A 135 24.28 39.62 -22.58
CA LEU A 135 23.01 40.14 -22.04
C LEU A 135 21.77 39.35 -22.47
N ASP A 136 21.87 38.48 -23.48
CA ASP A 136 20.77 37.61 -23.89
C ASP A 136 21.05 36.13 -23.56
N SER A 137 21.98 35.50 -24.26
CA SER A 137 22.20 34.05 -24.17
C SER A 137 22.69 33.60 -22.79
N THR A 138 23.66 34.32 -22.21
CA THR A 138 24.24 33.98 -20.91
C THR A 138 23.24 34.20 -19.77
N MET A 139 22.44 35.27 -19.82
CA MET A 139 21.42 35.55 -18.81
C MET A 139 20.37 34.44 -18.72
N VAL A 140 19.90 33.94 -19.88
CA VAL A 140 18.92 32.84 -19.95
C VAL A 140 19.54 31.51 -19.50
N ALA A 141 20.77 31.23 -19.90
CA ALA A 141 21.48 30.02 -19.48
C ALA A 141 21.68 30.00 -17.96
N LEU A 142 22.13 31.10 -17.36
CA LEU A 142 22.32 31.22 -15.92
C LEU A 142 20.98 31.12 -15.16
N ALA A 143 19.93 31.78 -15.62
CA ALA A 143 18.61 31.66 -15.00
C ALA A 143 18.08 30.22 -15.04
N THR A 144 18.27 29.53 -16.16
CA THR A 144 17.83 28.13 -16.35
C THR A 144 18.63 27.17 -15.47
N LEU A 145 19.96 27.29 -15.44
CA LEU A 145 20.83 26.48 -14.58
C LEU A 145 20.50 26.71 -13.10
N LEU A 146 20.24 27.97 -12.72
CA LEU A 146 19.88 28.31 -11.35
C LEU A 146 18.52 27.73 -10.96
N GLN A 147 17.49 27.82 -11.82
CA GLN A 147 16.17 27.21 -11.55
C GLN A 147 16.18 25.68 -11.61
N THR A 148 17.11 25.09 -12.36
CA THR A 148 17.32 23.63 -12.38
C THR A 148 17.99 23.15 -11.09
N ALA A 149 19.05 23.85 -10.65
CA ALA A 149 19.76 23.54 -9.42
C ALA A 149 18.88 23.79 -8.17
N PHE A 150 18.09 24.86 -8.19
CA PHE A 150 17.17 25.25 -7.12
C PHE A 150 15.70 24.90 -7.45
N HIS A 151 15.46 23.76 -8.09
CA HIS A 151 14.13 23.39 -8.57
C HIS A 151 13.11 23.21 -7.41
N PRO A 152 11.87 23.74 -7.50
CA PRO A 152 10.91 23.68 -6.41
C PRO A 152 10.55 22.25 -5.99
N GLY A 153 10.62 21.27 -6.90
CA GLY A 153 10.45 19.85 -6.56
C GLY A 153 11.54 19.26 -5.65
N ILE A 154 12.75 19.83 -5.67
CA ILE A 154 13.87 19.43 -4.79
C ILE A 154 13.74 20.13 -3.42
N PHE A 155 13.29 21.38 -3.42
CA PHE A 155 13.22 22.21 -2.21
C PHE A 155 11.88 22.12 -1.46
N PHE A 156 10.78 21.70 -2.12
CA PHE A 156 9.42 21.57 -1.56
C PHE A 156 8.70 20.26 -1.99
N PRO A 157 8.92 19.14 -1.27
CA PRO A 157 8.32 17.84 -1.58
C PRO A 157 6.78 17.78 -1.47
N ARG A 158 6.13 18.76 -0.84
CA ARG A 158 4.65 18.81 -0.74
C ARG A 158 3.96 19.16 -2.06
N LEU A 159 4.64 19.83 -2.99
CA LEU A 159 4.09 20.16 -4.31
C LEU A 159 4.02 18.94 -5.24
N SER A 160 4.79 17.87 -4.98
CA SER A 160 4.72 16.61 -5.73
C SER A 160 3.73 15.59 -5.15
N ALA A 161 3.32 15.73 -3.89
CA ALA A 161 2.45 14.76 -3.20
C ALA A 161 0.94 15.00 -3.37
N ARG A 162 0.53 16.17 -3.87
CA ARG A 162 -0.87 16.65 -3.78
C ARG A 162 -1.86 16.01 -4.79
N TRP A 163 -1.47 14.97 -5.51
CA TRP A 163 -2.32 14.31 -6.53
C TRP A 163 -2.77 12.89 -6.14
N GLN A 164 -2.50 12.45 -4.90
CA GLN A 164 -2.82 11.07 -4.47
C GLN A 164 -4.04 10.90 -3.54
N GLU A 165 -4.83 11.92 -3.25
CA GLU A 165 -6.02 11.74 -2.39
C GLU A 165 -7.27 12.42 -2.95
N SER A 166 -8.13 11.63 -3.61
CA SER A 166 -9.58 11.70 -3.41
C SER A 166 -10.26 10.43 -3.92
N LYS A 167 -10.56 9.49 -3.01
CA LYS A 167 -11.74 8.61 -3.01
C LYS A 167 -11.70 7.72 -1.77
N GLY A 168 -12.58 8.00 -0.80
CA GLY A 168 -12.77 7.20 0.40
C GLY A 168 -13.20 8.01 1.63
N THR A 169 -14.43 8.53 1.59
CA THR A 169 -15.35 8.86 2.71
C THR A 169 -14.82 9.09 4.14
N ASP A 170 -15.07 10.31 4.61
CA ASP A 170 -15.37 10.79 5.98
C ASP A 170 -15.17 9.82 7.16
N LEU A 171 -14.08 10.02 7.90
CA LEU A 171 -14.05 9.91 9.35
C LEU A 171 -13.20 11.06 9.93
N GLY A 172 -13.90 11.94 10.65
CA GLY A 172 -13.48 12.91 11.66
C GLY A 172 -12.03 13.40 11.72
N ASP A 173 -11.89 14.72 11.53
CA ASP A 173 -10.75 15.55 11.92
C ASP A 173 -10.19 15.21 13.30
N ASN A 174 -8.89 14.91 13.34
CA ASN A 174 -7.88 15.31 14.33
C ASN A 174 -6.76 14.28 14.33
N PHE A 175 -5.64 14.54 13.64
CA PHE A 175 -4.28 14.11 14.01
C PHE A 175 -3.30 14.66 12.95
N GLU A 176 -3.08 15.97 12.96
CA GLU A 176 -1.93 16.57 12.26
C GLU A 176 -0.70 16.53 13.16
N ASN A 177 0.33 15.83 12.69
CA ASN A 177 1.75 16.23 12.64
C ASN A 177 2.63 14.98 12.67
N TYR A 178 3.30 14.63 11.57
CA TYR A 178 4.72 14.23 11.56
C TYR A 178 5.20 14.15 10.10
N SER A 179 6.48 14.48 9.93
CA SER A 179 7.06 15.06 8.73
C SER A 179 7.59 14.06 7.70
N SER A 180 7.62 14.51 6.44
CA SER A 180 8.04 13.78 5.23
C SER A 180 9.56 13.59 5.12
N ILE A 181 10.02 12.33 5.07
CA ILE A 181 11.37 11.90 4.68
C ILE A 181 11.29 11.12 3.35
N SER A 182 12.31 11.29 2.50
CA SER A 182 12.44 10.78 1.12
C SER A 182 12.19 9.26 0.96
N LEU A 183 11.33 8.92 -0.02
CA LEU A 183 10.91 7.56 -0.39
C LEU A 183 12.03 6.61 -0.86
N ALA A 184 13.22 7.10 -1.21
CA ALA A 184 14.32 6.23 -1.66
C ALA A 184 15.04 5.47 -0.51
N GLN A 185 14.85 5.85 0.75
CA GLN A 185 15.41 5.15 1.91
C GLN A 185 14.40 4.22 2.63
N GLN A 186 13.10 4.33 2.31
CA GLN A 186 12.04 3.64 3.07
C GLN A 186 11.91 2.15 2.74
N HIS A 187 12.43 1.68 1.60
CA HIS A 187 12.42 0.26 1.25
C HIS A 187 13.50 -0.56 2.01
N HIS A 188 14.43 0.11 2.68
CA HIS A 188 15.58 -0.51 3.36
C HIS A 188 15.76 -0.11 4.83
N ALA A 189 15.03 0.90 5.34
CA ALA A 189 15.20 1.37 6.71
C ALA A 189 14.14 0.75 7.66
N PRO A 190 14.55 0.05 8.74
CA PRO A 190 13.63 -0.41 9.79
C PRO A 190 13.08 0.75 10.64
N ALA A 191 13.70 1.93 10.59
CA ALA A 191 13.39 3.06 11.46
C ALA A 191 12.84 4.26 10.67
N SER A 192 11.80 4.89 11.21
CA SER A 192 11.41 6.26 10.85
C SER A 192 11.70 7.16 12.04
N TYR A 193 12.39 8.29 11.82
CA TYR A 193 12.76 9.20 12.90
C TYR A 193 11.74 10.32 13.06
N CYS A 194 11.36 10.59 14.31
CA CYS A 194 10.50 11.71 14.69
C CYS A 194 11.04 13.09 14.22
N GLY A 195 12.36 13.18 14.04
CA GLY A 195 13.09 14.37 13.64
C GLY A 195 14.61 14.13 13.60
N LYS A 196 15.38 15.17 13.28
CA LYS A 196 16.85 15.08 13.19
C LYS A 196 17.53 14.71 14.51
N GLN A 197 16.92 15.05 15.65
CA GLN A 197 17.44 14.66 16.97
C GLN A 197 17.35 13.15 17.18
N CYS A 198 16.17 12.56 16.97
CA CYS A 198 15.95 11.10 16.95
C CYS A 198 16.95 10.41 16.00
N GLN A 199 17.13 10.95 14.78
CA GLN A 199 18.09 10.40 13.81
C GLN A 199 19.53 10.44 14.31
N ARG A 200 19.99 11.56 14.88
CA ARG A 200 21.35 11.71 15.41
C ARG A 200 21.59 10.80 16.62
N ALA A 201 20.59 10.61 17.47
CA ALA A 201 20.67 9.71 18.62
C ALA A 201 20.85 8.25 18.19
N HIS A 202 20.16 7.83 17.11
CA HIS A 202 20.27 6.48 16.57
C HIS A 202 21.47 6.26 15.62
N TRP A 203 22.03 7.33 15.05
CA TRP A 203 23.11 7.26 14.06
C TRP A 203 24.32 6.40 14.47
N PRO A 204 24.79 6.40 15.73
CA PRO A 204 25.91 5.56 16.16
C PRO A 204 25.67 4.06 15.97
N THR A 205 24.44 3.58 16.15
CA THR A 205 24.09 2.15 16.03
C THR A 205 23.49 1.81 14.67
N HIS A 206 23.02 2.83 13.91
CA HIS A 206 22.32 2.65 12.65
C HIS A 206 23.05 1.77 11.63
N LYS A 207 24.38 1.85 11.52
CA LYS A 207 25.13 1.02 10.56
C LYS A 207 25.04 -0.48 10.92
N SER A 208 25.22 -0.81 12.20
CA SER A 208 25.06 -2.18 12.71
C SER A 208 23.64 -2.67 12.46
N ASP A 209 22.65 -1.82 12.73
CA ASP A 209 21.26 -2.13 12.46
C ASP A 209 21.02 -2.33 10.95
N CYS A 210 21.49 -1.44 10.09
CA CYS A 210 21.27 -1.54 8.65
C CYS A 210 21.94 -2.79 8.03
N GLN A 211 23.04 -3.26 8.63
CA GLN A 211 23.83 -4.41 8.16
C GLN A 211 23.51 -5.72 8.88
N ASP A 212 22.50 -5.73 9.76
CA ASP A 212 22.08 -6.92 10.50
C ASP A 212 21.69 -8.06 9.53
N PRO A 213 22.36 -9.23 9.61
CA PRO A 213 22.07 -10.38 8.77
C PRO A 213 20.59 -10.79 8.78
N LEU A 214 19.87 -10.61 9.88
CA LEU A 214 18.44 -10.95 9.99
C LEU A 214 17.56 -10.16 9.01
N GLY A 215 18.02 -8.98 8.58
CA GLY A 215 17.37 -8.16 7.56
C GLY A 215 17.66 -8.59 6.12
N SER A 216 18.58 -9.55 5.92
CA SER A 216 18.97 -10.05 4.61
C SER A 216 17.96 -11.05 4.05
N THR A 217 17.74 -10.99 2.72
CA THR A 217 17.00 -12.01 1.97
C THR A 217 17.70 -13.36 1.97
N PHE A 218 19.01 -13.38 2.20
CA PHE A 218 19.84 -14.58 2.21
C PHE A 218 20.09 -15.14 3.61
N TRP A 219 19.45 -14.58 4.64
CA TRP A 219 19.61 -15.11 6.00
C TRP A 219 19.12 -16.55 6.07
N LYS A 220 19.96 -17.40 6.66
CA LYS A 220 19.69 -18.80 6.93
C LYS A 220 19.80 -19.05 8.43
N PRO A 221 18.94 -19.89 9.01
CA PRO A 221 19.13 -20.34 10.38
C PRO A 221 20.47 -21.05 10.56
N SER A 222 21.03 -20.96 11.76
CA SER A 222 22.36 -21.48 12.07
C SER A 222 22.46 -22.98 11.83
N TRP A 223 21.41 -23.76 12.14
CA TRP A 223 21.43 -25.21 11.89
C TRP A 223 21.53 -25.56 10.40
N GLU A 224 20.98 -24.72 9.51
CA GLU A 224 21.10 -24.88 8.06
C GLU A 224 22.51 -24.50 7.59
N ALA A 225 23.03 -23.37 8.08
CA ALA A 225 24.37 -22.89 7.74
C ALA A 225 25.48 -23.86 8.20
N GLU A 226 25.30 -24.44 9.39
CA GLU A 226 26.24 -25.38 10.03
C GLU A 226 25.98 -26.84 9.60
N LYS A 227 24.92 -27.11 8.82
CA LYS A 227 24.49 -28.47 8.41
C LYS A 227 24.33 -29.44 9.58
N ARG A 228 23.77 -28.96 10.71
CA ARG A 228 23.54 -29.77 11.92
C ARG A 228 22.06 -30.05 12.12
N LYS A 229 21.77 -31.10 12.91
CA LYS A 229 20.43 -31.38 13.39
C LYS A 229 20.01 -30.34 14.44
N PRO A 230 18.92 -29.57 14.24
CA PRO A 230 18.43 -28.66 15.26
C PRO A 230 17.73 -29.39 16.42
N GLY A 231 17.74 -28.78 17.60
CA GLY A 231 17.26 -29.36 18.86
C GLY A 231 15.75 -29.65 18.92
N PHE A 232 14.95 -29.09 18.01
CA PHE A 232 13.50 -29.35 17.92
C PHE A 232 13.13 -30.59 17.10
N ILE A 233 14.11 -31.39 16.65
CA ILE A 233 13.87 -32.63 15.89
C ILE A 233 14.19 -33.82 16.77
N SER A 234 13.23 -34.73 16.89
CA SER A 234 13.38 -35.95 17.67
C SER A 234 14.43 -36.91 17.09
N SER A 235 14.85 -37.89 17.87
CA SER A 235 15.68 -39.01 17.40
C SER A 235 15.05 -39.77 16.22
N ALA A 236 13.72 -39.81 16.15
CA ALA A 236 12.95 -40.39 15.04
C ALA A 236 12.80 -39.47 13.81
N ASN A 237 13.55 -38.37 13.75
CA ASN A 237 13.49 -37.37 12.67
C ASN A 237 12.10 -36.73 12.47
N LEU A 238 11.33 -36.65 13.54
CA LEU A 238 10.06 -35.93 13.56
C LEU A 238 10.28 -34.50 14.08
N ILE A 239 9.73 -33.52 13.37
CA ILE A 239 9.72 -32.12 13.84
C ILE A 239 8.75 -32.04 15.02
N ASN A 240 9.26 -31.64 16.19
CA ASN A 240 8.39 -31.32 17.32
C ASN A 240 7.62 -30.03 17.00
N THR A 241 6.35 -30.14 16.63
CA THR A 241 5.50 -28.98 16.32
C THR A 241 5.06 -28.23 17.57
N THR A 242 5.21 -28.83 18.74
CA THR A 242 4.87 -28.22 20.03
C THR A 242 5.93 -27.16 20.38
N PRO A 243 5.51 -25.94 20.78
CA PRO A 243 6.43 -24.94 21.31
C PRO A 243 7.15 -25.50 22.54
N VAL A 244 8.48 -25.46 22.53
CA VAL A 244 9.29 -25.67 23.73
C VAL A 244 9.59 -24.29 24.28
N ALA A 245 9.21 -24.05 25.53
CA ALA A 245 9.48 -22.80 26.22
C ALA A 245 10.66 -22.95 27.18
N PHE A 246 11.39 -21.85 27.34
CA PHE A 246 12.56 -21.72 28.20
C PHE A 246 12.31 -20.64 29.26
N GLY A 247 12.92 -20.81 30.43
CA GLY A 247 12.81 -19.89 31.56
C GLY A 247 11.54 -20.05 32.39
N GLY A 248 11.18 -18.99 33.12
CA GLY A 248 10.15 -19.03 34.16
C GLY A 248 8.73 -19.31 33.65
N GLY A 249 7.87 -19.89 34.49
CA GLY A 249 6.55 -20.43 34.11
C GLY A 249 5.40 -19.44 33.95
N LYS A 250 5.62 -18.15 33.62
CA LYS A 250 4.56 -17.14 33.50
C LYS A 250 4.44 -16.56 32.08
N ALA A 251 3.21 -16.30 31.62
CA ALA A 251 2.90 -15.69 30.32
C ALA A 251 2.02 -14.41 30.50
N PRO A 252 2.59 -13.27 30.93
CA PRO A 252 1.84 -12.10 31.41
C PRO A 252 1.19 -11.23 30.33
N TRP A 253 1.45 -11.53 29.06
CA TRP A 253 0.88 -10.84 27.90
C TRP A 253 -0.26 -11.63 27.27
N GLY A 254 -0.56 -12.80 27.84
CA GLY A 254 -1.59 -13.73 27.42
C GLY A 254 -1.30 -14.41 26.09
N GLU A 255 -1.99 -15.52 25.89
CA GLU A 255 -1.79 -16.41 24.73
C GLU A 255 -2.90 -16.21 23.67
N PHE A 256 -3.83 -15.29 23.93
CA PHE A 256 -5.03 -15.02 23.13
C PHE A 256 -5.23 -13.50 22.97
N PRO A 257 -5.58 -12.97 21.79
CA PRO A 257 -5.93 -11.56 21.58
C PRO A 257 -7.00 -11.10 22.55
N ALA A 258 -6.90 -9.83 22.93
CA ALA A 258 -7.96 -9.15 23.66
C ALA A 258 -9.31 -9.26 22.93
N LEU A 259 -10.33 -9.70 23.65
CA LEU A 259 -11.69 -9.86 23.15
C LEU A 259 -12.63 -8.85 23.79
N ASP A 260 -13.55 -8.30 23.00
CA ASP A 260 -14.75 -7.67 23.55
C ASP A 260 -15.68 -8.77 24.08
N MET A 261 -15.87 -8.78 25.39
CA MET A 261 -16.64 -9.80 26.11
C MET A 261 -18.15 -9.55 26.07
N LEU A 262 -18.58 -8.33 25.73
CA LEU A 262 -19.99 -7.98 25.60
C LEU A 262 -20.46 -8.21 24.18
N GLN A 263 -19.72 -7.74 23.17
CA GLN A 263 -20.12 -7.74 21.75
C GLN A 263 -21.54 -7.19 21.60
N ILE A 264 -21.74 -5.95 22.06
CA ILE A 264 -23.10 -5.36 22.21
C ILE A 264 -23.89 -5.49 20.91
N GLU A 265 -23.31 -5.08 19.78
CA GLU A 265 -23.99 -5.12 18.48
C GLU A 265 -24.38 -6.54 18.06
N LYS A 266 -23.48 -7.52 18.17
CA LYS A 266 -23.68 -8.89 17.67
C LYS A 266 -24.43 -9.80 18.65
N ASN A 267 -24.33 -9.56 19.95
CA ASN A 267 -24.86 -10.45 20.97
C ASN A 267 -25.96 -9.85 21.85
N GLU A 268 -25.86 -8.60 22.30
CA GLU A 268 -26.90 -7.97 23.15
C GLU A 268 -27.95 -7.20 22.33
N GLY A 269 -27.62 -6.76 21.11
CA GLY A 269 -28.44 -5.90 20.25
C GLY A 269 -28.15 -4.41 20.45
N VAL A 270 -28.22 -3.62 19.38
CA VAL A 270 -27.91 -2.16 19.41
C VAL A 270 -28.86 -1.39 20.33
N ASP A 271 -30.14 -1.79 20.39
CA ASP A 271 -31.15 -1.20 21.28
C ASP A 271 -30.91 -1.51 22.77
N ALA A 272 -30.06 -2.49 23.09
CA ALA A 272 -29.71 -2.82 24.47
C ALA A 272 -28.72 -1.82 25.10
N ALA A 273 -28.14 -0.90 24.32
CA ALA A 273 -27.13 0.06 24.77
C ALA A 273 -27.68 1.27 25.57
N GLN A 274 -29.00 1.37 25.77
CA GLN A 274 -29.64 2.53 26.40
C GLN A 274 -30.78 2.11 27.35
N PRO A 275 -30.76 2.45 28.65
CA PRO A 275 -29.65 2.74 29.55
C PRO A 275 -29.41 1.51 30.47
N ARG A 276 -28.93 0.41 29.91
CA ARG A 276 -28.81 -0.85 30.65
C ARG A 276 -27.46 -0.96 31.36
N ASP A 277 -27.49 -1.31 32.65
CA ASP A 277 -26.29 -1.64 33.41
C ASP A 277 -25.77 -3.05 33.08
N PHE A 278 -24.46 -3.15 32.83
CA PHE A 278 -23.78 -4.42 32.58
C PHE A 278 -22.93 -4.86 33.78
N ARG A 279 -23.03 -6.14 34.13
CA ARG A 279 -22.23 -6.77 35.18
C ARG A 279 -21.43 -7.92 34.61
N MET A 280 -20.11 -7.90 34.79
CA MET A 280 -19.19 -8.88 34.23
C MET A 280 -18.30 -9.47 35.33
N LEU A 281 -18.14 -10.79 35.31
CA LEU A 281 -17.25 -11.53 36.21
C LEU A 281 -16.15 -12.21 35.39
N PHE A 282 -14.90 -11.93 35.74
CA PHE A 282 -13.69 -12.62 35.29
C PHE A 282 -13.21 -13.45 36.49
N ALA A 283 -13.66 -14.71 36.57
CA ALA A 283 -13.57 -15.51 37.80
C ALA A 283 -12.20 -16.15 38.04
N ALA A 284 -11.43 -16.36 36.97
CA ALA A 284 -10.08 -16.92 37.01
C ALA A 284 -9.26 -16.38 35.84
N SER A 285 -9.39 -15.08 35.62
CA SER A 285 -8.75 -14.39 34.50
C SER A 285 -8.22 -13.07 34.99
N SER A 286 -6.91 -13.03 35.21
CA SER A 286 -6.14 -11.81 35.37
C SER A 286 -5.91 -11.10 34.03
N ASP A 287 -6.81 -11.21 33.05
CA ASP A 287 -6.59 -10.61 31.74
C ASP A 287 -7.26 -9.24 31.63
N LEU A 288 -6.54 -8.21 32.06
CA LEU A 288 -6.99 -6.83 31.90
C LEU A 288 -7.20 -6.43 30.43
N ARG A 289 -6.63 -7.15 29.44
CA ARG A 289 -6.73 -6.76 28.03
C ARG A 289 -8.17 -6.93 27.52
N ASN A 290 -8.85 -8.01 27.91
CA ASN A 290 -10.27 -8.21 27.60
C ASN A 290 -11.14 -7.09 28.19
N ILE A 291 -10.81 -6.62 29.38
CA ILE A 291 -11.50 -5.49 30.03
C ILE A 291 -11.25 -4.19 29.27
N VAL A 292 -10.00 -3.91 28.91
CA VAL A 292 -9.63 -2.76 28.09
C VAL A 292 -10.41 -2.78 26.79
N LYS A 293 -10.36 -3.90 26.03
CA LYS A 293 -11.04 -4.02 24.75
C LYS A 293 -12.55 -3.86 24.86
N THR A 294 -13.16 -4.54 25.84
CA THR A 294 -14.61 -4.45 26.09
C THR A 294 -15.05 -3.02 26.39
N ILE A 295 -14.30 -2.26 27.19
CA ILE A 295 -14.63 -0.86 27.52
C ILE A 295 -14.40 0.07 26.33
N VAL A 296 -13.27 -0.09 25.63
CA VAL A 296 -12.95 0.72 24.44
C VAL A 296 -14.02 0.53 23.37
N ASP A 297 -14.49 -0.69 23.15
CA ASP A 297 -15.49 -1.03 22.14
C ASP A 297 -16.94 -0.70 22.53
N LEU A 298 -17.21 -0.24 23.78
CA LEU A 298 -18.54 0.27 24.13
C LEU A 298 -18.95 1.39 23.16
N PRO A 299 -20.19 1.40 22.65
CA PRO A 299 -20.62 2.43 21.71
C PRO A 299 -20.56 3.81 22.37
N PRO A 300 -20.23 4.90 21.64
CA PRO A 300 -20.13 6.25 22.22
C PRO A 300 -21.42 6.73 22.89
N SER A 301 -22.56 6.18 22.51
CA SER A 301 -23.86 6.50 23.10
C SER A 301 -24.11 5.83 24.46
N TYR A 302 -23.35 4.79 24.83
CA TYR A 302 -23.60 4.03 26.06
C TYR A 302 -23.52 4.91 27.31
N SER A 303 -24.61 4.92 28.10
CA SER A 303 -24.75 5.74 29.31
C SER A 303 -24.95 4.94 30.60
N GLY A 304 -24.91 3.60 30.51
CA GLY A 304 -25.11 2.71 31.67
C GLY A 304 -23.87 2.57 32.56
N THR A 305 -24.03 1.91 33.70
CA THR A 305 -22.92 1.55 34.60
C THR A 305 -22.36 0.18 34.23
N CYS A 306 -21.04 0.05 34.19
CA CYS A 306 -20.36 -1.24 34.07
C CYS A 306 -19.75 -1.65 35.43
N GLU A 307 -20.23 -2.75 36.02
CA GLU A 307 -19.65 -3.36 37.21
C GLU A 307 -18.82 -4.60 36.82
N ILE A 308 -17.51 -4.52 37.04
CA ILE A 308 -16.51 -5.49 36.59
C ILE A 308 -15.86 -6.11 37.81
N ILE A 309 -16.01 -7.43 37.95
CA ILE A 309 -15.43 -8.22 39.02
C ILE A 309 -14.32 -9.05 38.41
N MET A 310 -13.13 -8.98 38.99
CA MET A 310 -11.94 -9.71 38.59
C MET A 310 -11.47 -10.58 39.75
N ASN A 311 -10.98 -11.77 39.44
CA ASN A 311 -10.37 -12.67 40.38
C ASN A 311 -9.29 -13.50 39.69
N ASP A 312 -8.17 -13.67 40.39
CA ASP A 312 -7.14 -14.62 40.02
C ASP A 312 -6.46 -15.15 41.29
N GLU A 313 -5.96 -16.37 41.27
CA GLU A 313 -5.24 -16.94 42.41
C GLU A 313 -3.76 -16.57 42.42
N ASP A 314 -3.20 -16.17 41.26
CA ASP A 314 -1.82 -15.76 41.12
C ASP A 314 -1.61 -14.33 41.66
N ASN A 315 -0.99 -14.25 42.84
CA ASN A 315 -0.72 -12.98 43.50
C ASN A 315 0.13 -12.00 42.66
N TRP A 316 1.06 -12.50 41.84
CA TRP A 316 1.91 -11.66 41.00
C TRP A 316 1.09 -10.97 39.91
N LEU A 317 0.22 -11.73 39.23
CA LEU A 317 -0.69 -11.19 38.21
C LEU A 317 -1.70 -10.21 38.82
N VAL A 318 -2.25 -10.53 39.99
CA VAL A 318 -3.16 -9.62 40.71
C VAL A 318 -2.47 -8.30 41.05
N SER A 319 -1.28 -8.35 41.65
CA SER A 319 -0.54 -7.16 42.07
C SER A 319 -0.21 -6.26 40.88
N ARG A 320 0.32 -6.84 39.81
CA ARG A 320 0.61 -6.13 38.54
C ARG A 320 -0.63 -5.44 37.99
N ASN A 321 -1.72 -6.16 37.87
CA ASN A 321 -2.95 -5.63 37.28
C ASN A 321 -3.61 -4.55 38.13
N VAL A 322 -3.58 -4.70 39.46
CA VAL A 322 -4.05 -3.66 40.39
C VAL A 322 -3.27 -2.36 40.17
N ILE A 323 -1.94 -2.44 40.05
CA ILE A 323 -1.09 -1.27 39.82
C ILE A 323 -1.42 -0.61 38.48
N ILE A 324 -1.53 -1.39 37.40
CA ILE A 324 -1.89 -0.90 36.06
C ILE A 324 -3.28 -0.23 36.07
N LEU A 325 -4.26 -0.82 36.75
CA LEU A 325 -5.61 -0.25 36.85
C LEU A 325 -5.64 1.03 37.69
N LEU A 326 -4.87 1.09 38.78
CA LEU A 326 -4.69 2.32 39.57
C LEU A 326 -4.05 3.42 38.73
N VAL A 327 -3.06 3.10 37.88
CA VAL A 327 -2.48 4.05 36.93
C VAL A 327 -3.59 4.60 36.02
N ALA A 328 -4.39 3.75 35.39
CA ALA A 328 -5.47 4.17 34.51
C ALA A 328 -6.49 5.09 35.20
N LEU A 329 -6.81 4.82 36.47
CA LEU A 329 -7.80 5.58 37.25
C LEU A 329 -7.28 6.93 37.78
N ILE A 330 -5.98 7.05 38.04
CA ILE A 330 -5.39 8.21 38.73
C ILE A 330 -4.75 9.20 37.76
N TYR A 331 -4.05 8.70 36.74
CA TYR A 331 -3.22 9.50 35.84
C TYR A 331 -4.04 10.19 34.76
N ASP A 332 -3.57 11.32 34.23
CA ASP A 332 -4.13 11.88 32.99
C ASP A 332 -4.15 10.83 31.86
N PRO A 333 -5.20 10.75 30.99
CA PRO A 333 -5.30 9.68 30.00
C PRO A 333 -4.09 9.52 29.07
N GLU A 334 -3.37 10.59 28.74
CA GLU A 334 -2.16 10.49 27.91
C GLU A 334 -1.00 9.86 28.70
N GLU A 335 -0.74 10.39 29.90
CA GLU A 335 0.29 9.89 30.81
C GLU A 335 0.00 8.44 31.26
N ALA A 336 -1.28 8.13 31.48
CA ALA A 336 -1.77 6.81 31.83
C ALA A 336 -1.48 5.82 30.70
N ALA A 337 -1.77 6.16 29.45
CA ALA A 337 -1.59 5.28 28.31
C ALA A 337 -0.13 4.85 28.13
N GLU A 338 0.80 5.80 28.19
CA GLU A 338 2.24 5.53 28.08
C GLU A 338 2.77 4.74 29.28
N THR A 339 2.36 5.12 30.50
CA THR A 339 2.75 4.42 31.73
C THR A 339 2.22 2.98 31.74
N MET A 340 0.96 2.77 31.38
CA MET A 340 0.36 1.45 31.24
C MET A 340 1.12 0.61 30.22
N LEU A 341 1.41 1.15 29.03
CA LEU A 341 2.12 0.42 27.98
C LEU A 341 3.47 -0.11 28.47
N HIS A 342 4.28 0.74 29.08
CA HIS A 342 5.62 0.36 29.50
C HIS A 342 5.62 -0.51 30.76
N LEU A 343 4.76 -0.25 31.75
CA LEU A 343 4.59 -1.13 32.90
C LEU A 343 4.11 -2.53 32.48
N TRP A 344 3.33 -2.62 31.40
CA TRP A 344 2.77 -3.87 30.93
C TRP A 344 3.75 -4.68 30.07
N TYR A 345 4.44 -4.04 29.12
CA TYR A 345 5.19 -4.72 28.03
C TYR A 345 6.69 -4.45 27.97
N SER A 346 7.23 -3.49 28.72
CA SER A 346 8.65 -3.16 28.70
C SER A 346 9.37 -3.66 29.95
N ALA A 347 10.46 -4.41 29.77
CA ALA A 347 11.30 -4.96 30.84
C ALA A 347 11.97 -3.85 31.66
N LEU A 348 12.36 -2.75 31.02
CA LEU A 348 12.83 -1.55 31.70
C LEU A 348 11.80 -0.44 31.51
N ILE A 349 11.79 0.51 32.42
CA ILE A 349 10.96 1.73 32.37
C ILE A 349 11.84 2.95 32.66
N PRO A 350 11.38 4.16 32.34
CA PRO A 350 12.09 5.37 32.76
C PRO A 350 12.04 5.58 34.27
N LYS A 351 13.16 6.04 34.86
CA LYS A 351 13.22 6.36 36.29
C LYS A 351 12.14 7.35 36.73
N ALA A 352 11.83 8.34 35.89
CA ALA A 352 10.78 9.32 36.14
C ALA A 352 9.38 8.66 36.24
N MET A 353 9.13 7.61 35.46
CA MET A 353 7.88 6.84 35.52
C MET A 353 7.73 6.14 36.87
N LEU A 354 8.79 5.49 37.36
CA LEU A 354 8.79 4.85 38.68
C LEU A 354 8.61 5.87 39.83
N GLN A 355 9.25 7.05 39.72
CA GLN A 355 9.08 8.13 40.69
C GLN A 355 7.63 8.63 40.74
N THR A 356 7.00 8.77 39.57
CA THR A 356 5.61 9.20 39.48
C THR A 356 4.65 8.12 40.00
N LEU A 357 4.93 6.85 39.69
CA LEU A 357 4.20 5.71 40.23
C LEU A 357 4.21 5.70 41.77
N ARG A 358 5.38 5.99 42.36
CA ARG A 358 5.53 6.14 43.80
C ARG A 358 4.84 7.38 44.35
N SER A 359 4.84 8.51 43.66
CA SER A 359 4.18 9.71 44.19
C SER A 359 2.65 9.59 44.18
N LYS A 360 2.07 8.96 43.15
CA LYS A 360 0.62 8.88 42.95
C LYS A 360 -0.04 7.61 43.52
N VAL A 361 0.62 6.45 43.47
CA VAL A 361 -0.02 5.15 43.79
C VAL A 361 0.38 4.60 45.17
N LEU A 362 1.66 4.67 45.55
CA LEU A 362 2.15 4.16 46.85
C LEU A 362 1.36 4.70 48.06
N PRO A 363 0.99 6.01 48.16
CA PRO A 363 0.24 6.50 49.32
C PRO A 363 -1.09 5.77 49.55
N LEU A 364 -1.75 5.32 48.47
CA LEU A 364 -3.00 4.57 48.56
C LEU A 364 -2.79 3.21 49.22
N VAL A 365 -1.77 2.46 48.77
CA VAL A 365 -1.44 1.13 49.29
C VAL A 365 -0.89 1.25 50.72
N GLN A 366 0.03 2.19 50.96
CA GLN A 366 0.64 2.42 52.28
C GLN A 366 -0.40 2.76 53.33
N SER A 367 -1.43 3.54 52.96
CA SER A 367 -2.52 3.89 53.88
C SER A 367 -3.31 2.68 54.37
N VAL A 368 -3.41 1.61 53.56
CA VAL A 368 -4.10 0.38 53.94
C VAL A 368 -3.23 -0.44 54.87
N SER A 369 -2.00 -0.72 54.47
CA SER A 369 -1.08 -1.55 55.27
C SER A 369 -0.79 -0.93 56.64
N ASN A 370 -0.64 0.39 56.74
CA ASN A 370 -0.49 1.08 58.03
C ASN A 370 -1.70 0.91 58.95
N LYS A 371 -2.92 0.91 58.39
CA LYS A 371 -4.19 0.73 59.14
C LYS A 371 -4.47 -0.72 59.50
N THR A 372 -3.80 -1.68 58.85
CA THR A 372 -4.01 -3.12 59.05
C THR A 372 -2.77 -3.84 59.57
N LYS A 373 -1.78 -3.11 60.08
CA LYS A 373 -0.51 -3.66 60.59
C LYS A 373 -0.72 -4.75 61.66
N ASP A 374 -1.75 -4.60 62.50
CA ASP A 374 -2.04 -5.48 63.65
C ASP A 374 -2.98 -6.66 63.29
N LYS A 375 -3.41 -6.79 62.03
CA LYS A 375 -4.25 -7.92 61.59
C LYS A 375 -3.38 -9.14 61.26
N SER A 376 -3.92 -10.36 61.45
CA SER A 376 -3.20 -11.58 61.06
C SER A 376 -2.92 -11.60 59.54
N PRO A 377 -1.81 -12.24 59.10
CA PRO A 377 -1.45 -12.32 57.68
C PRO A 377 -2.56 -12.85 56.77
N GLU A 378 -3.37 -13.79 57.25
CA GLU A 378 -4.46 -14.46 56.53
C GLU A 378 -5.76 -13.65 56.52
N ALA A 379 -5.84 -12.59 57.33
CA ALA A 379 -7.06 -11.78 57.44
C ALA A 379 -7.38 -11.09 56.11
N LEU A 380 -8.59 -11.32 55.59
CA LEU A 380 -9.07 -10.62 54.39
C LEU A 380 -9.34 -9.15 54.69
N VAL A 381 -8.68 -8.28 53.93
CA VAL A 381 -8.77 -6.82 54.03
C VAL A 381 -9.37 -6.29 52.74
N SER A 382 -10.48 -5.57 52.87
CA SER A 382 -11.13 -4.87 51.77
C SER A 382 -10.90 -3.36 51.87
N LYS A 383 -10.51 -2.74 50.76
CA LYS A 383 -10.43 -1.30 50.60
C LYS A 383 -11.15 -0.87 49.33
N LYS A 384 -11.99 0.16 49.45
CA LYS A 384 -12.60 0.85 48.30
C LYS A 384 -11.99 2.25 48.16
N TRP A 385 -11.66 2.62 46.93
CA TRP A 385 -11.31 3.98 46.49
C TRP A 385 -12.30 4.44 45.42
N THR A 386 -12.53 5.75 45.33
CA THR A 386 -13.42 6.38 44.35
C THR A 386 -12.63 7.43 43.59
N PHE A 387 -12.78 7.46 42.27
CA PHE A 387 -12.08 8.32 41.33
C PHE A 387 -13.12 8.93 40.37
N GLY A 388 -13.61 10.13 40.69
CA GLY A 388 -14.74 10.71 39.96
C GLY A 388 -16.00 9.84 40.06
N SER A 389 -16.55 9.46 38.90
CA SER A 389 -17.71 8.55 38.77
C SER A 389 -17.33 7.06 38.89
N SER A 390 -16.04 6.73 38.85
CA SER A 390 -15.53 5.36 38.91
C SER A 390 -15.02 4.96 40.30
N SER A 391 -14.92 3.66 40.56
CA SER A 391 -14.39 3.15 41.83
C SER A 391 -13.66 1.82 41.70
N LEU A 392 -12.72 1.56 42.60
CA LEU A 392 -12.02 0.28 42.73
C LEU A 392 -12.15 -0.24 44.16
N ARG A 393 -12.70 -1.45 44.32
CA ARG A 393 -12.65 -2.23 45.55
C ARG A 393 -11.63 -3.35 45.40
N LEU A 394 -10.59 -3.34 46.21
CA LEU A 394 -9.59 -4.38 46.28
C LEU A 394 -9.79 -5.21 47.56
N VAL A 395 -9.79 -6.54 47.42
CA VAL A 395 -9.95 -7.49 48.51
C VAL A 395 -8.82 -8.51 48.45
N LEU A 396 -7.86 -8.39 49.38
CA LEU A 396 -6.70 -9.27 49.48
C LEU A 396 -6.51 -9.70 50.94
N GLN A 397 -5.85 -10.84 51.16
CA GLN A 397 -5.32 -11.17 52.49
C GLN A 397 -4.28 -10.13 52.90
N LYS A 398 -4.14 -9.88 54.20
CA LYS A 398 -3.23 -8.85 54.73
C LYS A 398 -1.80 -9.05 54.25
N HIS A 399 -1.29 -10.28 54.23
CA HIS A 399 0.04 -10.58 53.69
C HIS A 399 0.22 -10.11 52.25
N TYR A 400 -0.80 -10.26 51.40
CA TYR A 400 -0.73 -9.81 50.01
C TYR A 400 -0.79 -8.30 49.84
N TRP A 401 -1.35 -7.56 50.81
CA TRP A 401 -1.19 -6.10 50.87
C TRP A 401 0.26 -5.69 51.17
N ASP A 402 0.94 -6.45 52.03
CA ASP A 402 2.36 -6.23 52.32
C ASP A 402 3.22 -6.56 51.08
N VAL A 403 2.89 -7.61 50.33
CA VAL A 403 3.55 -7.92 49.04
C VAL A 403 3.29 -6.81 48.01
N LEU A 404 2.06 -6.30 47.92
CA LEU A 404 1.73 -5.21 47.00
C LEU A 404 2.55 -3.93 47.29
N LEU A 405 2.86 -3.66 48.57
CA LEU A 405 3.74 -2.55 48.93
C LEU A 405 5.17 -2.71 48.41
N GLN A 406 5.69 -3.94 48.40
CA GLN A 406 7.08 -4.19 48.02
C GLN A 406 7.39 -3.74 46.58
N TYR A 407 6.41 -3.76 45.67
CA TYR A 407 6.55 -3.23 44.30
C TYR A 407 6.92 -1.73 44.24
N PHE A 408 6.76 -1.00 45.34
CA PHE A 408 7.06 0.42 45.45
C PHE A 408 8.25 0.72 46.38
N GLU A 409 8.60 -0.19 47.29
CA GLU A 409 9.65 0.03 48.29
C GLU A 409 11.06 -0.03 47.68
N ASN A 410 12.04 0.58 48.36
CA ASN A 410 13.44 0.70 47.91
C ASN A 410 14.37 -0.26 48.68
N ARG A 411 13.88 -1.41 49.10
CA ARG A 411 14.70 -2.34 49.89
C ARG A 411 15.40 -3.29 48.94
N ASP A 412 16.62 -2.95 48.52
CA ASP A 412 17.49 -3.76 47.64
C ASP A 412 17.04 -3.79 46.17
N TYR A 413 17.20 -2.65 45.49
CA TYR A 413 16.89 -2.56 44.06
C TYR A 413 17.78 -3.51 43.24
N LEU A 414 17.17 -4.45 42.51
CA LEU A 414 17.86 -5.35 41.58
C LEU A 414 18.70 -4.50 40.61
N PRO A 415 20.05 -4.62 40.60
CA PRO A 415 20.87 -3.84 39.71
C PRO A 415 20.45 -4.06 38.25
N THR A 416 20.41 -2.99 37.46
CA THR A 416 19.92 -3.03 36.07
C THR A 416 20.66 -4.07 35.23
N ASP A 417 21.96 -4.27 35.48
CA ASP A 417 22.74 -5.28 34.77
C ASP A 417 22.38 -6.72 35.18
N ASP A 418 22.05 -6.96 36.44
CA ASP A 418 21.56 -8.27 36.90
C ASP A 418 20.19 -8.58 36.29
N ALA A 419 19.30 -7.59 36.25
CA ALA A 419 17.99 -7.72 35.60
C ALA A 419 18.12 -8.05 34.10
N LYS A 420 19.01 -7.34 33.40
CA LYS A 420 19.31 -7.60 31.98
C LYS A 420 19.91 -8.99 31.78
N ARG A 421 20.84 -9.42 32.64
CA ARG A 421 21.44 -10.76 32.60
C ARG A 421 20.40 -11.86 32.79
N ALA A 422 19.56 -11.76 33.81
CA ALA A 422 18.52 -12.75 34.10
C ALA A 422 17.53 -12.92 32.93
N ARG A 423 17.07 -11.79 32.36
CA ARG A 423 16.18 -11.82 31.19
C ARG A 423 16.87 -12.39 29.95
N THR A 424 18.10 -11.97 29.67
CA THR A 424 18.86 -12.42 28.50
C THR A 424 19.11 -13.93 28.57
N ALA A 425 19.41 -14.46 29.74
CA ALA A 425 19.61 -15.88 29.94
C ALA A 425 18.36 -16.73 29.69
N THR A 426 17.16 -16.14 29.76
CA THR A 426 15.91 -16.77 29.36
C THR A 426 15.61 -16.54 27.87
N THR A 427 15.52 -15.27 27.47
CA THR A 427 15.04 -14.86 26.14
C THR A 427 15.99 -15.14 24.99
N LEU A 428 17.29 -15.26 25.28
CA LEU A 428 18.39 -15.52 24.34
C LEU A 428 19.26 -16.70 24.80
N ALA A 429 18.67 -17.67 25.51
CA ALA A 429 19.36 -18.85 26.00
C ALA A 429 20.01 -19.63 24.82
N PRO A 430 21.27 -20.11 24.93
CA PRO A 430 21.95 -20.81 23.84
C PRO A 430 21.20 -22.05 23.34
N ASN A 431 20.54 -22.78 24.24
CA ASN A 431 19.69 -23.95 23.93
C ASN A 431 18.36 -23.57 23.25
N ALA A 432 17.89 -22.34 23.42
CA ALA A 432 16.70 -21.81 22.75
C ALA A 432 16.98 -21.32 21.33
N LYS A 433 18.25 -21.18 20.93
CA LYS A 433 18.67 -20.61 19.63
C LYS A 433 17.92 -21.22 18.44
N ASP A 434 17.84 -22.54 18.36
CA ASP A 434 17.14 -23.23 17.26
C ASP A 434 15.65 -22.95 17.24
N TYR A 435 15.03 -22.86 18.41
CA TYR A 435 13.60 -22.59 18.55
C TYR A 435 13.28 -21.14 18.15
N ILE A 436 14.14 -20.20 18.56
CA ILE A 436 14.06 -18.79 18.17
C ILE A 436 14.22 -18.66 16.67
N GLU A 437 15.31 -19.17 16.11
CA GLU A 437 15.60 -19.09 14.68
C GLU A 437 14.54 -19.81 13.84
N ARG A 438 13.89 -20.85 14.36
CA ARG A 438 12.71 -21.48 13.74
C ARG A 438 11.54 -20.52 13.64
N HIS A 439 11.24 -19.79 14.71
CA HIS A 439 10.20 -18.76 14.66
C HIS A 439 10.60 -17.63 13.71
N LEU A 440 11.81 -17.07 13.83
CA LEU A 440 12.30 -16.02 12.93
C LEU A 440 12.31 -16.43 11.46
N TYR A 441 12.60 -17.70 11.19
CA TYR A 441 12.56 -18.21 9.83
C TYR A 441 11.15 -18.13 9.26
N THR A 442 10.10 -18.26 10.07
CA THR A 442 8.76 -17.99 9.56
C THR A 442 8.60 -16.51 9.22
N LEU A 443 9.15 -15.56 9.99
CA LEU A 443 8.95 -14.11 9.81
C LEU A 443 9.54 -13.49 8.54
N ASN A 444 8.97 -12.36 8.09
CA ASN A 444 9.57 -11.53 7.04
C ASN A 444 10.86 -10.85 7.53
N ARG A 445 11.73 -10.46 6.59
CA ARG A 445 13.07 -9.90 6.88
C ARG A 445 13.08 -8.78 7.92
N MET A 446 12.07 -7.90 7.93
CA MET A 446 12.04 -6.77 8.84
C MET A 446 11.36 -7.13 10.18
N SER A 447 10.34 -7.98 10.16
CA SER A 447 9.73 -8.53 11.37
C SER A 447 10.71 -9.36 12.18
N ARG A 448 11.61 -10.13 11.55
CA ARG A 448 12.70 -10.84 12.25
C ARG A 448 13.51 -9.92 13.15
N ARG A 449 13.85 -8.74 12.61
CA ARG A 449 14.63 -7.73 13.31
C ARG A 449 13.85 -7.09 14.44
N GLY A 450 12.57 -6.78 14.22
CA GLY A 450 11.68 -6.31 15.29
C GLY A 450 11.61 -7.32 16.45
N HIS A 451 11.36 -8.59 16.14
CA HIS A 451 11.29 -9.66 17.13
C HIS A 451 12.62 -9.83 17.87
N MET A 452 13.73 -9.90 17.14
CA MET A 452 15.04 -10.03 17.78
C MET A 452 15.43 -8.81 18.58
N LYS A 453 15.04 -7.61 18.14
CA LYS A 453 15.24 -6.38 18.91
C LYS A 453 14.48 -6.44 20.23
N PHE A 454 13.18 -6.73 20.21
CA PHE A 454 12.37 -6.90 21.42
C PHE A 454 12.91 -8.00 22.34
N ARG A 455 13.34 -9.16 21.78
CA ARG A 455 14.00 -10.21 22.57
C ARG A 455 15.33 -9.76 23.15
N THR A 456 16.05 -8.85 22.50
CA THR A 456 17.37 -8.37 22.94
C THR A 456 17.28 -7.24 23.94
N ASP A 457 16.35 -6.30 23.80
CA ASP A 457 16.22 -5.15 24.72
C ASP A 457 15.09 -5.33 25.76
N GLY A 458 14.05 -6.09 25.43
CA GLY A 458 12.85 -6.25 26.23
C GLY A 458 11.92 -5.04 26.20
N LEU A 459 12.01 -4.16 25.18
CA LEU A 459 11.29 -2.89 25.14
C LEU A 459 10.27 -2.85 24.00
N LEU A 460 8.99 -2.65 24.34
CA LEU A 460 7.97 -2.38 23.33
C LEU A 460 8.05 -0.91 22.89
N LEU A 461 8.79 -0.64 21.81
CA LEU A 461 8.98 0.69 21.24
C LEU A 461 8.97 0.63 19.70
N PRO A 462 8.60 1.72 19.02
CA PRO A 462 8.85 1.87 17.60
C PRO A 462 10.34 1.74 17.29
N PHE A 463 10.66 1.08 16.19
CA PHE A 463 12.02 0.82 15.78
C PHE A 463 12.79 2.12 15.55
N GLY A 464 13.95 2.25 16.20
CA GLY A 464 14.79 3.45 16.17
C GLY A 464 14.47 4.48 17.25
N SER A 465 13.50 4.22 18.13
CA SER A 465 13.27 5.01 19.34
C SER A 465 14.49 4.96 20.28
N SER A 466 14.73 6.06 21.01
CA SER A 466 15.77 6.09 22.03
C SER A 466 15.40 5.15 23.18
N ILE A 467 16.39 4.38 23.64
CA ILE A 467 16.27 3.50 24.82
C ILE A 467 17.00 4.07 26.03
N GLN A 468 17.64 5.25 25.89
CA GLN A 468 18.54 5.80 26.92
C GLN A 468 17.84 6.06 28.24
N GLU A 469 16.57 6.47 28.19
CA GLU A 469 15.78 6.77 29.38
C GLU A 469 15.30 5.49 30.09
N PHE A 470 15.32 4.33 29.42
CA PHE A 470 14.86 3.04 29.94
C PHE A 470 15.97 2.35 30.74
N ASP A 471 16.27 2.88 31.92
CA ASP A 471 17.39 2.48 32.78
C ASP A 471 16.98 1.72 34.05
N THR A 472 15.68 1.62 34.32
CA THR A 472 15.11 1.16 35.59
C THR A 472 14.33 -0.13 35.36
N PRO A 473 14.76 -1.30 35.91
CA PRO A 473 13.98 -2.54 35.95
C PRO A 473 12.50 -2.34 36.29
N ASN A 474 11.62 -2.85 35.43
CA ASN A 474 10.19 -2.80 35.65
C ASN A 474 9.80 -3.69 36.85
N PRO A 475 9.29 -3.10 37.96
CA PRO A 475 8.92 -3.88 39.14
C PRO A 475 7.81 -4.90 38.88
N LEU A 476 7.02 -4.72 37.81
CA LEU A 476 5.91 -5.62 37.48
C LEU A 476 6.32 -6.82 36.62
N LEU A 477 7.54 -6.83 36.06
CA LEU A 477 8.05 -7.93 35.25
C LEU A 477 9.23 -8.65 35.89
N TYR A 478 9.92 -8.01 36.82
CA TYR A 478 11.01 -8.60 37.60
C TYR A 478 10.56 -8.88 39.02
N HIS A 479 10.90 -10.07 39.54
CA HIS A 479 10.81 -10.29 40.99
C HIS A 479 11.98 -9.55 41.65
N GLN A 480 11.67 -8.49 42.38
CA GLN A 480 12.67 -7.71 43.10
C GLN A 480 13.08 -8.38 44.43
N HIS A 481 12.20 -9.21 44.99
CA HIS A 481 12.42 -9.90 46.26
C HIS A 481 12.06 -11.37 46.11
N HIS A 482 13.05 -12.24 46.36
CA HIS A 482 12.82 -13.67 46.52
C HIS A 482 13.05 -14.01 48.00
N PRO A 483 12.09 -14.66 48.69
CA PRO A 483 12.16 -14.92 50.15
C PRO A 483 13.19 -16.00 50.55
N GLY A 484 14.19 -16.26 49.71
CA GLY A 484 15.27 -17.23 49.94
C GLY A 484 16.44 -16.97 49.01
N PRO A 485 17.58 -17.69 49.17
CA PRO A 485 18.72 -17.53 48.28
C PRO A 485 18.30 -17.73 46.82
N ILE A 486 18.74 -16.82 45.94
CA ILE A 486 18.47 -16.95 44.51
C ILE A 486 19.36 -18.08 44.01
N HIS A 487 18.75 -19.21 43.66
CA HIS A 487 19.46 -20.38 43.15
C HIS A 487 19.44 -20.42 41.62
N HIS A 488 18.44 -19.78 40.97
CA HIS A 488 18.26 -19.80 39.52
C HIS A 488 17.76 -18.45 38.97
N GLN A 489 18.20 -18.08 37.77
CA GLN A 489 17.83 -16.81 37.10
C GLN A 489 16.33 -16.69 36.79
N GLU A 490 15.65 -17.83 36.63
CA GLU A 490 14.19 -17.92 36.41
C GLU A 490 13.38 -17.38 37.60
N GLN A 491 14.00 -17.27 38.78
CA GLN A 491 13.38 -16.67 39.97
C GLN A 491 13.36 -15.14 39.90
N ILE A 492 14.24 -14.52 39.09
CA ILE A 492 14.33 -13.07 38.88
C ILE A 492 13.46 -12.63 37.70
N TRP A 493 13.53 -13.36 36.58
CA TRP A 493 12.71 -13.14 35.39
C TRP A 493 11.73 -14.31 35.21
N PRO A 494 10.49 -14.19 35.71
CA PRO A 494 9.53 -15.29 35.72
C PRO A 494 8.82 -15.53 34.38
N VAL A 495 9.10 -14.70 33.36
CA VAL A 495 8.38 -14.70 32.08
C VAL A 495 9.01 -15.68 31.09
N LEU A 496 8.17 -16.52 30.47
CA LEU A 496 8.59 -17.48 29.44
C LEU A 496 9.22 -16.77 28.24
N ASP A 497 10.25 -17.38 27.66
CA ASP A 497 10.91 -16.86 26.45
C ASP A 497 9.98 -16.75 25.24
N THR A 498 8.92 -17.56 25.18
CA THR A 498 7.90 -17.56 24.12
C THR A 498 6.82 -16.49 24.30
N SER A 499 6.82 -15.77 25.43
CA SER A 499 5.89 -14.66 25.65
C SER A 499 6.20 -13.51 24.69
N ASP A 500 5.18 -13.05 23.95
CA ASP A 500 5.31 -11.93 23.00
C ASP A 500 4.07 -11.02 23.08
N PRO A 501 4.24 -9.68 23.18
CA PRO A 501 3.11 -8.75 23.14
C PRO A 501 2.22 -8.88 21.90
N LEU A 502 2.77 -9.32 20.77
CA LEU A 502 2.03 -9.54 19.52
C LEU A 502 1.01 -10.70 19.63
N SER A 503 1.27 -11.68 20.50
CA SER A 503 0.31 -12.76 20.78
C SER A 503 -0.93 -12.26 21.51
N GLY A 504 -0.79 -11.12 22.21
CA GLY A 504 -1.81 -10.61 23.10
C GLY A 504 -2.86 -9.70 22.46
N TRP A 505 -2.70 -9.34 21.19
CA TRP A 505 -3.59 -8.40 20.51
C TRP A 505 -3.78 -8.81 19.05
N SER A 506 -4.90 -8.40 18.44
CA SER A 506 -5.21 -8.79 17.06
C SER A 506 -4.19 -8.16 16.09
N PRO A 507 -3.40 -8.98 15.35
CA PRO A 507 -2.47 -8.45 14.34
C PRO A 507 -3.21 -7.70 13.23
N LEU A 508 -4.44 -8.14 12.90
CA LEU A 508 -5.29 -7.52 11.89
C LEU A 508 -5.78 -6.12 12.31
N GLU A 509 -6.04 -5.90 13.59
CA GLU A 509 -6.40 -4.57 14.11
C GLU A 509 -5.17 -3.66 14.19
N ALA A 510 -4.04 -4.15 14.72
CA ALA A 510 -2.80 -3.38 14.79
C ALA A 510 -2.30 -2.96 13.40
N ARG A 511 -2.56 -3.75 12.35
CA ARG A 511 -2.24 -3.41 10.95
C ARG A 511 -2.98 -2.17 10.44
N LYS A 512 -4.16 -1.85 10.97
CA LYS A 512 -4.90 -0.63 10.57
C LYS A 512 -4.12 0.64 10.89
N VAL A 513 -3.14 0.57 11.80
CA VAL A 513 -2.22 1.66 12.08
C VAL A 513 -1.23 1.84 10.92
N VAL A 514 -1.34 2.98 10.26
CA VAL A 514 -0.45 3.37 9.16
C VAL A 514 0.79 4.05 9.76
N LEU A 515 1.95 3.42 9.59
CA LEU A 515 3.25 4.00 9.94
C LEU A 515 4.09 4.30 8.71
N THR A 516 4.97 5.30 8.85
CA THR A 516 6.03 5.59 7.89
C THR A 516 6.94 4.38 7.68
N ALA A 517 7.28 3.67 8.76
CA ALA A 517 8.01 2.40 8.71
C ALA A 517 7.01 1.22 8.54
N LYS A 518 6.66 0.90 7.30
CA LYS A 518 5.61 -0.10 6.96
C LYS A 518 5.86 -1.52 7.47
N PHE A 519 7.05 -1.86 7.96
CA PHE A 519 7.38 -3.20 8.45
C PHE A 519 7.81 -3.23 9.92
N ASP A 520 7.62 -2.12 10.65
CA ASP A 520 7.84 -2.06 12.09
C ASP A 520 6.62 -2.60 12.85
N VAL A 521 6.57 -3.93 13.00
CA VAL A 521 5.43 -4.61 13.64
C VAL A 521 5.25 -4.22 15.11
N TYR A 522 6.34 -4.02 15.86
CA TYR A 522 6.28 -3.59 17.25
C TYR A 522 5.97 -2.09 17.37
N GLY A 523 6.42 -1.26 16.43
CA GLY A 523 5.98 0.13 16.36
C GLY A 523 4.48 0.26 16.05
N ARG A 524 3.94 -0.59 15.17
CA ARG A 524 2.49 -0.64 14.91
C ARG A 524 1.73 -1.05 16.15
N LEU A 525 2.18 -2.12 16.80
CA LEU A 525 1.58 -2.58 18.05
C LEU A 525 1.66 -1.47 19.11
N TYR A 526 2.81 -0.83 19.29
CA TYR A 526 2.99 0.28 20.22
C TYR A 526 1.94 1.38 20.00
N GLN A 527 1.78 1.85 18.77
CA GLN A 527 0.82 2.92 18.44
C GLN A 527 -0.64 2.46 18.61
N TYR A 528 -0.96 1.22 18.24
CA TYR A 528 -2.27 0.64 18.47
C TYR A 528 -2.60 0.58 19.96
N LEU A 529 -1.68 0.07 20.79
CA LEU A 529 -1.86 -0.05 22.24
C LEU A 529 -1.94 1.31 22.93
N LEU A 530 -1.12 2.27 22.53
CA LEU A 530 -1.20 3.63 23.04
C LEU A 530 -2.60 4.22 22.80
N GLY A 531 -3.17 4.00 21.61
CA GLY A 531 -4.54 4.39 21.28
C GLY A 531 -5.61 3.66 22.10
N GLN A 532 -5.46 2.35 22.32
CA GLN A 532 -6.37 1.56 23.16
C GLN A 532 -6.34 2.02 24.62
N PHE A 533 -5.16 2.20 25.21
CA PHE A 533 -5.02 2.58 26.62
C PHE A 533 -5.45 4.02 26.87
N LYS A 534 -5.20 4.95 25.94
CA LYS A 534 -5.71 6.33 26.03
C LYS A 534 -7.23 6.34 26.06
N GLN A 535 -7.88 5.62 25.14
CA GLN A 535 -9.34 5.52 25.10
C GLN A 535 -9.91 4.86 26.35
N PHE A 536 -9.26 3.80 26.84
CA PHE A 536 -9.66 3.14 28.08
C PHE A 536 -9.59 4.09 29.28
N ALA A 537 -8.45 4.76 29.49
CA ALA A 537 -8.25 5.71 30.59
C ALA A 537 -9.23 6.88 30.51
N GLN A 538 -9.52 7.39 29.30
CA GLN A 538 -10.53 8.43 29.09
C GLN A 538 -11.93 7.93 29.49
N LYS A 539 -12.36 6.79 28.95
CA LYS A 539 -13.70 6.24 29.23
C LYS A 539 -13.94 5.96 30.71
N ILE A 540 -12.98 5.36 31.41
CA ILE A 540 -13.16 5.05 32.83
C ILE A 540 -13.17 6.30 33.71
N LYS A 541 -12.63 7.43 33.26
CA LYS A 541 -12.74 8.71 33.96
C LYS A 541 -14.08 9.40 33.70
N ASP A 542 -14.56 9.34 32.47
CA ASP A 542 -15.79 10.03 32.06
C ASP A 542 -17.05 9.25 32.50
N GLY A 543 -17.01 7.92 32.45
CA GLY A 543 -18.15 7.05 32.71
C GLY A 543 -18.14 6.40 34.10
N PRO A 544 -19.30 5.91 34.59
CA PRO A 544 -19.40 5.24 35.88
C PRO A 544 -18.98 3.76 35.80
N PHE A 545 -17.71 3.47 36.10
CA PHE A 545 -17.18 2.09 36.15
C PHE A 545 -16.89 1.65 37.60
N LYS A 546 -17.33 0.44 37.94
CA LYS A 546 -17.13 -0.15 39.27
C LYS A 546 -16.26 -1.40 39.16
N PHE A 547 -15.03 -1.30 39.61
CA PHE A 547 -14.08 -2.41 39.61
C PHE A 547 -14.04 -3.08 40.99
N HIS A 548 -14.05 -4.42 40.99
CA HIS A 548 -13.85 -5.24 42.17
C HIS A 548 -12.77 -6.26 41.85
N TYR A 549 -11.70 -6.35 42.65
CA TYR A 549 -10.63 -7.31 42.42
C TYR A 549 -10.37 -8.14 43.68
N PHE A 550 -10.38 -9.45 43.50
CA PHE A 550 -10.12 -10.48 44.49
C PHE A 550 -8.86 -11.27 44.16
N ASN A 551 -8.18 -11.78 45.18
CA ASN A 551 -7.14 -12.81 45.05
C ASN A 551 -7.56 -14.05 45.85
N ILE A 552 -8.42 -14.88 45.24
CA ILE A 552 -9.11 -15.99 45.89
C ILE A 552 -9.10 -17.19 44.95
N GLN A 553 -8.93 -18.39 45.51
CA GLN A 553 -9.10 -19.62 44.74
C GLN A 553 -10.51 -19.68 44.10
N PRO A 554 -10.62 -19.92 42.79
CA PRO A 554 -11.89 -19.77 42.08
C PRO A 554 -13.09 -20.53 42.67
N PRO A 555 -12.98 -21.78 43.18
CA PRO A 555 -14.10 -22.48 43.81
C PRO A 555 -14.70 -21.76 45.02
N ASN A 556 -13.90 -20.97 45.74
CA ASN A 556 -14.33 -20.24 46.94
C ASN A 556 -14.91 -18.86 46.60
N LEU A 557 -14.66 -18.34 45.39
CA LEU A 557 -15.07 -17.00 44.98
C LEU A 557 -16.58 -16.72 45.18
N PRO A 558 -17.52 -17.61 44.84
CA PRO A 558 -18.96 -17.36 45.04
C PRO A 558 -19.34 -17.03 46.48
N HIS A 559 -18.70 -17.67 47.46
CA HIS A 559 -18.91 -17.41 48.88
C HIS A 559 -18.55 -15.95 49.23
N TYR A 560 -17.40 -15.48 48.77
CA TYR A 560 -16.95 -14.12 49.03
C TYR A 560 -17.76 -13.08 48.24
N LEU A 561 -18.16 -13.38 47.00
CA LEU A 561 -19.08 -12.51 46.27
C LEU A 561 -20.39 -12.32 47.05
N HIS A 562 -20.91 -13.37 47.69
CA HIS A 562 -22.06 -13.25 48.57
C HIS A 562 -21.77 -12.42 49.83
N GLN A 563 -20.65 -12.69 50.51
CA GLN A 563 -20.24 -11.94 51.71
C GLN A 563 -20.14 -10.42 51.46
N TYR A 564 -19.63 -10.01 50.30
CA TYR A 564 -19.48 -8.59 49.93
C TYR A 564 -20.71 -8.00 49.21
N GLY A 565 -21.82 -8.74 49.14
CA GLY A 565 -23.07 -8.31 48.51
C GLY A 565 -23.00 -8.20 46.98
N LEU A 566 -21.99 -8.80 46.35
CA LEU A 566 -21.75 -8.76 44.90
C LEU A 566 -22.45 -9.90 44.15
N SER A 567 -22.88 -10.97 44.83
CA SER A 567 -23.61 -12.09 44.21
C SER A 567 -25.09 -11.82 43.95
N ARG A 568 -25.66 -10.73 44.51
CA ARG A 568 -27.08 -10.39 44.34
C ARG A 568 -27.37 -10.02 42.88
N GLY A 569 -28.26 -10.76 42.21
CA GLY A 569 -28.85 -10.31 40.93
C GLY A 569 -27.90 -10.32 39.73
N THR A 570 -26.95 -11.26 39.74
CA THR A 570 -26.42 -12.00 38.58
C THR A 570 -25.71 -11.23 37.43
N PHE A 571 -24.76 -11.89 36.77
CA PHE A 571 -23.87 -11.32 35.76
C PHE A 571 -24.39 -11.53 34.33
N ASP A 572 -24.17 -10.53 33.46
CA ASP A 572 -24.41 -10.63 32.02
C ASP A 572 -23.34 -11.49 31.34
N ARG A 573 -22.11 -11.47 31.89
CA ARG A 573 -20.99 -12.29 31.44
C ARG A 573 -20.25 -12.89 32.62
N VAL A 574 -19.94 -14.18 32.51
CA VAL A 574 -19.02 -14.86 33.42
C VAL A 574 -17.93 -15.49 32.56
N GLU A 575 -16.70 -15.03 32.67
CA GLU A 575 -15.53 -15.61 32.05
C GLU A 575 -14.78 -16.41 33.12
N VAL A 576 -14.36 -17.63 32.77
CA VAL A 576 -13.68 -18.57 33.69
C VAL A 576 -12.35 -19.06 33.14
N TYR A 577 -11.81 -18.40 32.11
CA TYR A 577 -10.62 -18.80 31.37
C TYR A 577 -10.59 -20.32 31.09
N ASN A 578 -9.52 -21.00 31.50
CA ASN A 578 -9.27 -22.42 31.28
C ASN A 578 -9.75 -23.33 32.42
N LEU A 579 -10.55 -22.85 33.39
CA LEU A 579 -11.00 -23.69 34.51
C LEU A 579 -11.79 -24.93 34.07
N ALA A 580 -12.51 -24.85 32.95
CA ALA A 580 -13.29 -25.96 32.43
C ALA A 580 -12.44 -27.05 31.76
N ASP A 581 -11.16 -26.82 31.46
CA ASP A 581 -10.27 -27.90 31.01
C ASP A 581 -10.14 -28.96 32.12
N THR A 582 -10.09 -30.23 31.73
CA THR A 582 -9.99 -31.40 32.61
C THR A 582 -8.73 -31.44 33.47
N ARG A 583 -7.70 -30.65 33.11
CA ARG A 583 -6.48 -30.47 33.90
C ARG A 583 -6.62 -29.48 35.07
N TYR A 584 -7.70 -28.69 35.10
CA TYR A 584 -8.00 -27.71 36.14
C TYR A 584 -9.19 -28.21 37.00
N LEU A 585 -10.31 -27.47 37.05
CA LEU A 585 -11.51 -27.90 37.78
C LEU A 585 -12.38 -28.86 36.96
N GLY A 586 -12.24 -28.83 35.64
CA GLY A 586 -13.07 -29.59 34.71
C GLY A 586 -14.46 -28.98 34.48
N PRO A 587 -15.18 -29.45 33.45
CA PRO A 587 -16.44 -28.83 33.02
C PRO A 587 -17.54 -28.88 34.07
N ALA A 588 -17.67 -30.00 34.79
CA ALA A 588 -18.75 -30.22 35.75
C ALA A 588 -18.66 -29.23 36.92
N THR A 589 -17.54 -29.25 37.64
CA THR A 589 -17.29 -28.38 38.79
C THR A 589 -17.35 -26.90 38.39
N THR A 590 -16.76 -26.54 37.25
CA THR A 590 -16.77 -25.15 36.76
C THR A 590 -18.19 -24.67 36.48
N LEU A 591 -18.97 -25.45 35.73
CA LEU A 591 -20.33 -25.05 35.38
C LEU A 591 -21.25 -25.04 36.60
N THR A 592 -21.17 -26.00 37.52
CA THR A 592 -21.99 -26.00 38.74
C THR A 592 -21.66 -24.83 39.67
N THR A 593 -20.40 -24.39 39.69
CA THR A 593 -19.94 -23.29 40.56
C THR A 593 -20.34 -21.91 40.02
N PHE A 594 -20.15 -21.67 38.72
CA PHE A 594 -20.24 -20.32 38.16
C PHE A 594 -21.53 -20.04 37.39
N THR A 595 -22.22 -21.06 36.88
CA THR A 595 -23.51 -20.88 36.19
C THR A 595 -24.60 -20.25 37.08
N PRO A 596 -24.73 -20.59 38.37
CA PRO A 596 -25.71 -19.94 39.26
C PRO A 596 -25.52 -18.43 39.40
N LEU A 597 -24.36 -17.89 39.02
CA LEU A 597 -24.06 -16.46 39.05
C LEU A 597 -24.55 -15.72 37.79
N LEU A 598 -24.96 -16.42 36.72
CA LEU A 598 -25.47 -15.79 35.48
C LEU A 598 -26.88 -15.22 35.64
N LYS A 599 -27.17 -14.15 34.89
CA LYS A 599 -28.52 -13.58 34.87
C LYS A 599 -29.53 -14.61 34.42
N PRO A 600 -30.67 -14.76 35.12
CA PRO A 600 -31.72 -15.63 34.65
C PRO A 600 -32.20 -15.12 33.29
N ARG A 601 -32.64 -16.04 32.44
CA ARG A 601 -33.07 -15.73 31.06
C ARG A 601 -34.13 -14.62 30.98
N LYS A 602 -34.96 -14.46 32.02
CA LYS A 602 -35.96 -13.39 32.13
C LYS A 602 -35.34 -11.98 32.25
N SER A 603 -34.15 -11.87 32.86
CA SER A 603 -33.44 -10.61 33.07
C SER A 603 -32.47 -10.31 31.93
N ASN A 604 -31.76 -11.32 31.44
CA ASN A 604 -30.94 -11.23 30.24
C ASN A 604 -30.97 -12.57 29.48
N PRO A 605 -31.67 -12.66 28.34
CA PRO A 605 -31.67 -13.89 27.55
C PRO A 605 -30.32 -14.18 26.87
N HIS A 606 -29.42 -13.19 26.84
CA HIS A 606 -28.09 -13.27 26.26
C HIS A 606 -26.99 -13.53 27.30
N ALA A 607 -27.32 -13.68 28.59
CA ALA A 607 -26.34 -13.99 29.63
C ALA A 607 -25.53 -15.24 29.28
N THR A 608 -24.20 -15.15 29.36
CA THR A 608 -23.31 -16.18 28.81
C THR A 608 -22.13 -16.43 29.73
N LEU A 609 -21.82 -17.70 29.98
CA LEU A 609 -20.55 -18.15 30.55
C LEU A 609 -19.58 -18.49 29.42
N LEU A 610 -18.39 -17.92 29.46
CA LEU A 610 -17.32 -18.07 28.48
C LEU A 610 -16.14 -18.80 29.12
N THR A 611 -15.63 -19.80 28.41
CA THR A 611 -14.47 -20.57 28.82
C THR A 611 -13.62 -20.87 27.59
N LEU A 612 -12.32 -21.02 27.83
CA LEU A 612 -11.30 -21.30 26.86
C LEU A 612 -10.73 -22.69 27.12
N PHE A 613 -10.68 -23.54 26.10
CA PHE A 613 -10.07 -24.86 26.20
C PHE A 613 -8.70 -24.85 25.51
N THR A 614 -7.64 -24.91 26.30
CA THR A 614 -6.27 -24.91 25.79
C THR A 614 -5.71 -26.33 25.63
N HIS A 615 -6.31 -27.32 26.32
CA HIS A 615 -5.82 -28.72 26.32
C HIS A 615 -6.78 -29.75 25.72
N ALA A 616 -8.09 -29.47 25.69
CA ALA A 616 -9.13 -30.40 25.26
C ALA A 616 -8.80 -31.24 24.00
N VAL A 617 -8.37 -30.59 22.92
CA VAL A 617 -8.08 -31.30 21.65
C VAL A 617 -6.85 -32.20 21.73
N TYR A 618 -5.85 -31.82 22.52
CA TYR A 618 -4.61 -32.58 22.67
C TYR A 618 -4.82 -33.86 23.48
N GLU A 619 -5.81 -33.88 24.38
CA GLU A 619 -6.13 -35.07 25.19
C GLU A 619 -6.76 -36.22 24.41
N VAL A 620 -7.32 -35.94 23.23
CA VAL A 620 -8.04 -36.94 22.41
C VAL A 620 -7.45 -37.10 21.01
N ALA A 621 -6.42 -36.33 20.68
CA ALA A 621 -5.70 -36.45 19.43
C ALA A 621 -4.94 -37.77 19.37
N THR A 622 -5.10 -38.52 18.28
CA THR A 622 -4.34 -39.74 18.01
C THR A 622 -3.28 -39.50 16.93
N PRO A 623 -2.25 -40.37 16.83
CA PRO A 623 -1.32 -40.34 15.70
C PRO A 623 -2.02 -40.39 14.33
N THR A 624 -3.11 -41.15 14.21
CA THR A 624 -3.91 -41.27 12.99
C THR A 624 -4.60 -39.96 12.61
N ASP A 625 -5.14 -39.21 13.58
CA ASP A 625 -5.73 -37.89 13.29
C ASP A 625 -4.68 -36.90 12.78
N THR A 626 -3.44 -37.02 13.29
CA THR A 626 -2.32 -36.22 12.80
C THR A 626 -1.99 -36.55 11.35
N LEU A 627 -1.91 -37.83 10.99
CA LEU A 627 -1.68 -38.27 9.62
C LEU A 627 -2.81 -37.84 8.66
N ASN A 628 -4.07 -38.02 9.05
CA ASN A 628 -5.24 -37.63 8.24
C ASN A 628 -5.34 -36.09 8.06
N SER A 629 -4.89 -35.32 9.05
CA SER A 629 -4.84 -33.86 8.92
C SER A 629 -3.82 -33.41 7.87
N ILE A 630 -2.76 -34.19 7.63
CA ILE A 630 -1.77 -33.83 6.60
C ILE A 630 -2.41 -33.89 5.22
N THR A 631 -3.14 -34.95 4.87
CA THR A 631 -3.73 -35.10 3.52
C THR A 631 -4.81 -34.06 3.23
N THR A 632 -5.59 -33.67 4.25
CA THR A 632 -6.70 -32.72 4.12
C THR A 632 -6.25 -31.26 4.10
N VAL A 633 -5.22 -30.91 4.87
CA VAL A 633 -4.73 -29.53 5.00
C VAL A 633 -3.67 -29.20 3.95
N TYR A 634 -2.97 -30.21 3.40
CA TYR A 634 -1.89 -30.02 2.44
C TYR A 634 -2.31 -29.23 1.19
N PRO A 635 -3.43 -29.53 0.51
CA PRO A 635 -3.86 -28.76 -0.67
C PRO A 635 -4.11 -27.28 -0.36
N ARG A 636 -4.54 -27.00 0.87
CA ARG A 636 -4.82 -25.64 1.32
C ARG A 636 -3.54 -24.86 1.58
N VAL A 637 -2.58 -25.45 2.30
CA VAL A 637 -1.30 -24.80 2.57
C VAL A 637 -0.47 -24.65 1.31
N SER A 638 -0.52 -25.62 0.39
CA SER A 638 0.22 -25.57 -0.89
C SER A 638 -0.26 -24.46 -1.83
N ALA A 639 -1.46 -23.91 -1.63
CA ALA A 639 -1.93 -22.71 -2.31
C ALA A 639 -1.16 -21.44 -1.90
N TYR A 640 -0.64 -21.40 -0.66
CA TYR A 640 0.10 -20.26 -0.10
C TYR A 640 1.62 -20.48 -0.06
N LEU A 641 2.06 -21.73 0.14
CA LEU A 641 3.47 -22.12 0.28
C LEU A 641 3.84 -23.19 -0.74
N THR A 642 4.79 -22.88 -1.62
CA THR A 642 5.31 -23.87 -2.58
C THR A 642 6.43 -24.68 -1.93
N ILE A 643 6.30 -26.01 -1.92
CA ILE A 643 7.43 -26.92 -1.67
C ILE A 643 8.13 -27.12 -3.01
N THR A 644 9.38 -26.71 -3.10
CA THR A 644 10.16 -26.69 -4.35
C THR A 644 10.65 -28.08 -4.79
N ASN A 645 10.71 -29.06 -3.90
CA ASN A 645 11.11 -30.43 -4.26
C ASN A 645 10.47 -31.47 -3.34
N HIS A 646 9.97 -32.60 -3.87
CA HIS A 646 9.56 -33.74 -3.04
C HIS A 646 10.75 -34.39 -2.31
N ALA A 647 11.99 -34.15 -2.78
CA ALA A 647 13.22 -34.47 -2.05
C ALA A 647 13.46 -33.57 -0.81
N ASP A 648 12.75 -32.45 -0.66
CA ASP A 648 12.81 -31.55 0.51
C ASP A 648 12.08 -32.15 1.74
N TYR A 649 11.29 -33.22 1.54
CA TYR A 649 10.80 -34.07 2.63
C TYR A 649 11.89 -34.96 3.23
N GLY A 650 13.14 -34.86 2.71
CA GLY A 650 14.27 -35.68 3.08
C GLY A 650 14.35 -35.91 4.59
N TYR A 651 13.93 -37.11 5.00
CA TYR A 651 14.25 -37.77 6.25
C TYR A 651 15.77 -38.06 6.27
N GLY A 652 16.59 -37.02 6.21
CA GLY A 652 18.04 -37.05 6.43
C GLY A 652 18.39 -36.34 7.74
N ASP A 653 19.68 -36.30 8.09
CA ASP A 653 20.16 -35.81 9.40
C ASP A 653 19.86 -34.32 9.70
N ALA A 654 19.45 -33.51 8.71
CA ALA A 654 18.99 -32.13 8.90
C ALA A 654 17.86 -31.76 7.91
N PRO A 655 16.63 -31.45 8.36
CA PRO A 655 15.54 -31.06 7.48
C PRO A 655 15.74 -29.63 6.97
N GLN A 656 15.29 -29.41 5.73
CA GLN A 656 15.29 -28.09 5.11
C GLN A 656 14.37 -27.12 5.89
N PRO A 657 14.78 -25.88 6.17
CA PRO A 657 13.93 -24.90 6.85
C PRO A 657 12.59 -24.61 6.15
N SER A 658 12.53 -24.78 4.82
CA SER A 658 11.27 -24.72 4.04
C SER A 658 10.24 -25.74 4.52
N SER A 659 10.68 -26.96 4.85
CA SER A 659 9.83 -28.04 5.38
C SER A 659 9.32 -27.74 6.79
N VAL A 660 10.14 -27.07 7.62
CA VAL A 660 9.74 -26.60 8.96
C VAL A 660 8.65 -25.53 8.86
N ARG A 661 8.83 -24.54 7.97
CA ARG A 661 7.83 -23.48 7.69
C ARG A 661 6.51 -24.08 7.20
N PHE A 662 6.57 -25.04 6.27
CA PHE A 662 5.39 -25.72 5.74
C PHE A 662 4.64 -26.47 6.85
N MET A 663 5.34 -27.23 7.70
CA MET A 663 4.74 -27.96 8.82
C MET A 663 4.07 -27.03 9.85
N GLN A 664 4.64 -25.85 10.12
CA GLN A 664 4.01 -24.86 10.98
C GLN A 664 2.75 -24.26 10.34
N ALA A 665 2.75 -24.03 9.02
CA ALA A 665 1.58 -23.55 8.30
C ALA A 665 0.43 -24.57 8.31
N MET A 666 0.78 -25.85 8.21
CA MET A 666 -0.16 -26.98 8.35
C MET A 666 -0.84 -26.95 9.72
N ALA A 667 -0.09 -26.71 10.80
CA ALA A 667 -0.67 -26.59 12.13
C ALA A 667 -1.65 -25.40 12.24
N ALA A 668 -1.30 -24.23 11.68
CA ALA A 668 -2.15 -23.04 11.69
C ALA A 668 -3.43 -23.17 10.84
N CYS A 669 -3.42 -24.08 9.85
CA CYS A 669 -4.56 -24.35 8.98
C CYS A 669 -5.36 -25.59 9.37
N LYS A 670 -4.95 -26.31 10.43
CA LYS A 670 -5.55 -27.58 10.84
C LYS A 670 -6.98 -27.41 11.33
N ASP A 671 -7.83 -28.36 10.97
CA ASP A 671 -9.20 -28.45 11.45
C ASP A 671 -9.25 -29.29 12.74
N TYR A 672 -9.69 -28.67 13.83
CA TYR A 672 -9.80 -29.26 15.14
C TYR A 672 -11.25 -29.58 15.54
N ASP A 673 -12.23 -29.29 14.69
CA ASP A 673 -13.66 -29.44 15.00
C ASP A 673 -14.00 -30.90 15.38
N HIS A 674 -13.48 -31.88 14.65
CA HIS A 674 -13.68 -33.30 14.95
C HIS A 674 -13.05 -33.78 16.26
N LEU A 675 -11.91 -33.18 16.66
CA LEU A 675 -11.23 -33.50 17.93
C LEU A 675 -11.98 -32.86 19.09
N TRP A 676 -12.44 -31.62 18.92
CA TRP A 676 -13.32 -30.95 19.86
C TRP A 676 -14.59 -31.76 20.11
N ASP A 677 -15.26 -32.20 19.04
CA ASP A 677 -16.47 -33.03 19.15
C ASP A 677 -16.21 -34.37 19.86
N ARG A 678 -15.05 -34.99 19.62
CA ARG A 678 -14.63 -36.22 20.31
C ARG A 678 -14.41 -35.98 21.80
N TRP A 679 -13.71 -34.90 22.16
CA TRP A 679 -13.49 -34.53 23.56
C TRP A 679 -14.80 -34.17 24.26
N ALA A 680 -15.65 -33.36 23.62
CA ALA A 680 -16.95 -32.96 24.16
C ALA A 680 -17.87 -34.17 24.43
N ARG A 681 -17.81 -35.21 23.59
CA ARG A 681 -18.49 -36.51 23.85
C ARG A 681 -17.85 -37.28 25.00
N LYS A 682 -16.52 -37.34 25.07
CA LYS A 682 -15.77 -38.05 26.13
C LYS A 682 -16.14 -37.55 27.53
N VAL A 683 -16.33 -36.23 27.69
CA VAL A 683 -16.71 -35.61 28.97
C VAL A 683 -18.22 -35.40 29.15
N ASP A 684 -19.03 -35.88 28.19
CA ASP A 684 -20.48 -35.67 28.09
C ASP A 684 -20.89 -34.21 28.39
N LEU A 685 -20.29 -33.28 27.66
CA LEU A 685 -20.44 -31.85 27.92
C LEU A 685 -21.90 -31.38 27.82
N VAL A 686 -22.72 -32.07 27.03
CA VAL A 686 -24.16 -31.79 26.88
C VAL A 686 -24.91 -32.15 28.16
N ALA A 687 -24.70 -33.35 28.72
CA ALA A 687 -25.31 -33.73 29.99
C ALA A 687 -24.83 -32.84 31.14
N VAL A 688 -23.53 -32.52 31.18
CA VAL A 688 -22.94 -31.63 32.18
C VAL A 688 -23.54 -30.22 32.11
N ALA A 689 -23.64 -29.64 30.92
CA ALA A 689 -24.26 -28.32 30.75
C ALA A 689 -25.74 -28.33 31.15
N LYS A 690 -26.48 -29.38 30.75
CA LYS A 690 -27.89 -29.56 31.12
C LYS A 690 -28.07 -29.67 32.63
N ALA A 691 -27.19 -30.42 33.33
CA ALA A 691 -27.20 -30.54 34.78
C ALA A 691 -26.93 -29.20 35.48
N ALA A 692 -26.09 -28.34 34.89
CA ALA A 692 -25.83 -26.99 35.38
C ALA A 692 -26.92 -25.96 34.98
N GLY A 693 -27.97 -26.36 34.25
CA GLY A 693 -29.06 -25.47 33.84
C GLY A 693 -28.73 -24.56 32.65
N VAL A 694 -27.67 -24.85 31.90
CA VAL A 694 -27.25 -24.11 30.70
C VAL A 694 -27.25 -24.99 29.47
N ARG A 695 -27.12 -24.36 28.31
CA ARG A 695 -26.91 -25.05 27.03
C ARG A 695 -25.78 -24.38 26.28
N MET A 696 -24.93 -25.19 25.66
CA MET A 696 -23.94 -24.68 24.71
C MET A 696 -24.66 -24.06 23.52
N ARG A 697 -24.27 -22.84 23.13
CA ARG A 697 -24.80 -22.21 21.92
C ARG A 697 -24.24 -22.92 20.69
N ARG A 698 -25.08 -23.13 19.67
CA ARG A 698 -24.64 -23.67 18.37
C ARG A 698 -23.65 -22.75 17.65
N ARG A 699 -23.82 -21.43 17.81
CA ARG A 699 -22.91 -20.40 17.31
C ARG A 699 -22.53 -19.49 18.46
N ASN A 700 -21.23 -19.30 18.68
CA ASN A 700 -20.73 -18.31 19.63
C ASN A 700 -20.82 -16.92 18.98
N LEU A 701 -21.48 -15.98 19.65
CA LEU A 701 -21.68 -14.60 19.17
C LEU A 701 -20.70 -13.61 19.80
N VAL A 702 -19.90 -14.07 20.78
CA VAL A 702 -18.88 -13.25 21.44
C VAL A 702 -17.52 -13.45 20.77
N VAL A 703 -17.14 -14.70 20.50
CA VAL A 703 -15.90 -15.05 19.82
C VAL A 703 -16.15 -16.15 18.80
N GLU A 704 -15.54 -16.04 17.62
CA GLU A 704 -15.66 -17.07 16.59
C GLU A 704 -14.94 -18.37 17.00
N ALA A 705 -15.36 -19.50 16.42
CA ALA A 705 -14.70 -20.77 16.68
C ALA A 705 -13.30 -20.77 16.04
N TRP A 706 -12.28 -21.14 16.83
CA TRP A 706 -10.87 -21.15 16.42
C TRP A 706 -10.39 -19.80 15.89
N PRO A 707 -10.40 -18.73 16.71
CA PRO A 707 -10.09 -17.35 16.25
C PRO A 707 -8.68 -17.18 15.69
N PHE A 708 -7.80 -18.16 15.90
CA PHE A 708 -6.42 -18.21 15.40
C PHE A 708 -6.19 -19.17 14.25
N ARG A 709 -7.19 -19.98 13.91
CA ARG A 709 -7.13 -20.80 12.70
C ARG A 709 -7.21 -19.82 11.54
N VAL A 710 -6.26 -19.91 10.62
CA VAL A 710 -6.35 -19.11 9.39
C VAL A 710 -7.72 -19.40 8.76
N PRO A 711 -8.51 -18.40 8.31
CA PRO A 711 -9.78 -18.63 7.63
C PRO A 711 -9.62 -19.43 6.35
N ARG A 712 -10.62 -20.26 6.00
CA ARG A 712 -10.54 -21.13 4.79
C ARG A 712 -10.42 -20.32 3.49
N ASP A 713 -10.98 -19.12 3.50
CA ASP A 713 -11.01 -18.12 2.43
C ASP A 713 -10.02 -16.97 2.64
N ALA A 714 -9.06 -17.12 3.57
CA ALA A 714 -8.06 -16.09 3.82
C ALA A 714 -7.32 -15.71 2.54
N THR A 715 -7.23 -14.40 2.28
CA THR A 715 -6.38 -13.87 1.22
C THR A 715 -4.92 -14.24 1.49
N PHE A 716 -4.07 -14.19 0.46
CA PHE A 716 -2.63 -14.39 0.61
C PHE A 716 -2.07 -13.51 1.74
N ILE A 717 -2.47 -12.24 1.79
CA ILE A 717 -2.01 -11.29 2.80
C ILE A 717 -2.49 -11.66 4.21
N GLU A 718 -3.76 -12.04 4.38
CA GLU A 718 -4.29 -12.46 5.69
C GLU A 718 -3.62 -13.73 6.19
N PHE A 719 -3.41 -14.72 5.30
CA PHE A 719 -2.62 -15.91 5.61
C PHE A 719 -1.24 -15.51 6.13
N TRP A 720 -0.54 -14.58 5.47
CA TRP A 720 0.79 -14.13 5.91
C TRP A 720 0.81 -13.37 7.22
N GLU A 721 -0.18 -12.52 7.49
CA GLU A 721 -0.24 -11.72 8.71
C GLU A 721 -0.64 -12.57 9.92
N MET A 722 -1.56 -13.53 9.74
CA MET A 722 -1.99 -14.43 10.81
C MET A 722 -0.94 -15.51 11.12
N PHE A 723 -0.27 -16.03 10.09
CA PHE A 723 0.75 -17.07 10.26
C PHE A 723 2.16 -16.49 10.49
N GLY A 724 2.35 -15.19 10.25
CA GLY A 724 3.65 -14.52 10.35
C GLY A 724 4.66 -14.94 9.28
N ALA A 725 4.27 -15.65 8.22
CA ALA A 725 5.25 -16.38 7.43
C ALA A 725 6.00 -15.58 6.35
N GLY A 726 6.73 -14.51 6.61
CA GLY A 726 7.58 -13.92 5.56
C GLY A 726 8.94 -14.58 5.25
N GLY A 727 9.22 -15.82 5.65
CA GLY A 727 10.58 -16.32 5.61
C GLY A 727 10.77 -17.75 5.11
N GLY A 728 11.56 -17.85 4.05
CA GLY A 728 12.01 -19.08 3.42
C GLY A 728 12.06 -18.83 1.93
N ALA A 729 13.24 -19.10 1.36
CA ALA A 729 13.72 -18.71 0.04
C ALA A 729 12.59 -18.45 -0.95
N GLU A 730 12.62 -17.26 -1.56
CA GLU A 730 11.92 -17.01 -2.81
C GLU A 730 12.18 -18.20 -3.73
N SER A 731 11.19 -19.08 -3.86
CA SER A 731 11.13 -19.99 -4.99
C SER A 731 11.28 -19.09 -6.21
N PRO A 732 12.31 -19.27 -7.05
CA PRO A 732 12.48 -18.46 -8.26
C PRO A 732 11.25 -18.55 -9.17
N ASN A 733 10.40 -19.56 -8.97
CA ASN A 733 9.33 -19.94 -9.89
C ASN A 733 7.91 -19.79 -9.35
N LYS A 734 7.70 -19.36 -8.10
CA LYS A 734 6.35 -19.02 -7.58
C LYS A 734 6.42 -17.86 -6.59
N GLN A 735 6.78 -16.69 -7.11
CA GLN A 735 6.57 -15.42 -6.43
C GLN A 735 5.14 -14.95 -6.76
N TYR A 736 4.22 -15.07 -5.80
CA TYR A 736 3.13 -14.09 -5.77
C TYR A 736 3.80 -12.72 -5.64
N ARG A 737 3.66 -11.92 -6.69
CA ARG A 737 4.36 -10.67 -6.96
C ARG A 737 4.15 -9.62 -5.86
N PHE A 738 4.94 -9.70 -4.79
CA PHE A 738 5.27 -8.56 -3.93
C PHE A 738 6.79 -8.44 -3.75
N CYS A 739 7.55 -8.81 -4.77
CA CYS A 739 8.92 -8.32 -4.94
C CYS A 739 8.85 -7.19 -5.97
N THR A 740 8.80 -5.97 -5.44
CA THR A 740 9.18 -4.79 -6.19
C THR A 740 10.67 -4.92 -6.47
N ILE A 741 11.03 -5.65 -7.54
CA ILE A 741 12.03 -5.08 -8.44
C ILE A 741 11.42 -3.73 -8.76
N THR A 742 12.02 -2.65 -8.29
CA THR A 742 11.71 -1.33 -8.82
C THR A 742 12.23 -1.32 -10.26
N ILE A 743 11.59 -2.07 -11.17
CA ILE A 743 11.15 -1.47 -12.40
C ILE A 743 10.35 -0.30 -11.86
N MET A 744 10.89 0.92 -12.02
CA MET A 744 10.22 2.16 -11.68
C MET A 744 8.72 1.92 -11.79
N SER A 745 7.96 2.00 -10.68
CA SER A 745 6.51 1.81 -10.76
C SER A 745 5.95 3.04 -11.47
N PHE A 746 6.12 3.05 -12.79
CA PHE A 746 5.40 3.92 -13.67
C PHE A 746 3.93 3.57 -13.49
N ASN A 747 3.08 4.59 -13.42
CA ASN A 747 1.64 4.39 -13.41
C ASN A 747 1.16 3.93 -14.80
N CYS A 748 1.60 2.76 -15.23
CA CYS A 748 1.37 2.16 -16.53
C CYS A 748 1.22 0.64 -16.36
N TYR A 749 0.64 -0.03 -17.36
CA TYR A 749 0.65 -1.48 -17.44
C TYR A 749 2.09 -1.97 -17.63
N THR A 750 2.43 -3.06 -16.95
CA THR A 750 3.69 -3.77 -17.16
C THR A 750 3.77 -4.30 -18.60
N PRO A 751 4.98 -4.57 -19.14
CA PRO A 751 5.12 -5.15 -20.48
C PRO A 751 4.25 -6.40 -20.71
N GLN A 752 4.12 -7.25 -19.69
CA GLN A 752 3.27 -8.42 -19.74
C GLN A 752 1.77 -8.09 -19.80
N GLU A 753 1.31 -7.15 -18.97
CA GLU A 753 -0.08 -6.69 -18.99
C GLU A 753 -0.40 -6.01 -20.34
N ALA A 754 0.51 -5.21 -20.88
CA ALA A 754 0.34 -4.52 -22.15
C ALA A 754 0.19 -5.51 -23.32
N ILE A 755 1.03 -6.55 -23.40
CA ILE A 755 0.91 -7.55 -24.47
C ILE A 755 -0.31 -8.47 -24.29
N GLU A 756 -0.74 -8.72 -23.04
CA GLU A 756 -2.01 -9.39 -22.77
C GLU A 756 -3.20 -8.53 -23.24
N ILE A 757 -3.21 -7.21 -22.98
CA ILE A 757 -4.22 -6.28 -23.51
C ILE A 757 -4.26 -6.34 -25.04
N VAL A 758 -3.09 -6.36 -25.70
CA VAL A 758 -2.97 -6.55 -27.15
C VAL A 758 -3.63 -7.88 -27.58
N GLY A 759 -3.32 -8.98 -26.90
CA GLY A 759 -3.93 -10.29 -27.16
C GLY A 759 -5.46 -10.28 -27.02
N ARG A 760 -6.01 -9.65 -25.97
CA ARG A 760 -7.47 -9.52 -25.75
C ARG A 760 -8.13 -8.65 -26.81
N MET A 761 -7.49 -7.54 -27.19
CA MET A 761 -7.99 -6.63 -28.21
C MET A 761 -8.03 -7.29 -29.59
N GLY A 762 -7.04 -8.12 -29.93
CA GLY A 762 -7.04 -8.87 -31.18
C GLY A 762 -8.20 -9.86 -31.30
N VAL A 763 -8.56 -10.55 -30.20
CA VAL A 763 -9.76 -11.41 -30.16
C VAL A 763 -11.03 -10.58 -30.38
N LYS A 764 -11.15 -9.45 -29.66
CA LYS A 764 -12.32 -8.56 -29.77
C LYS A 764 -12.48 -8.02 -31.21
N LYS A 765 -11.42 -7.48 -31.80
CA LYS A 765 -11.42 -6.89 -33.14
C LYS A 765 -11.73 -7.92 -34.22
N ALA A 766 -11.11 -9.11 -34.16
CA ALA A 766 -11.30 -10.14 -35.17
C ALA A 766 -12.67 -10.85 -35.10
N ASN A 767 -13.36 -10.79 -33.95
CA ASN A 767 -14.70 -11.36 -33.77
C ASN A 767 -15.84 -10.36 -34.03
N MET A 768 -15.52 -9.10 -34.36
CA MET A 768 -16.53 -8.14 -34.81
C MET A 768 -17.17 -8.58 -36.13
N ARG A 769 -18.41 -8.16 -36.37
CA ARG A 769 -19.06 -8.35 -37.66
C ARG A 769 -18.24 -7.65 -38.77
N LEU A 770 -18.14 -8.27 -39.94
CA LEU A 770 -17.27 -7.79 -41.03
C LEU A 770 -17.62 -6.39 -41.52
N ASP A 771 -18.90 -6.01 -41.51
CA ASP A 771 -19.38 -4.66 -41.80
C ASP A 771 -18.78 -3.63 -40.83
N LYS A 772 -18.78 -3.94 -39.52
CA LYS A 772 -18.17 -3.06 -38.51
C LYS A 772 -16.65 -2.98 -38.65
N VAL A 773 -15.97 -4.09 -38.96
CA VAL A 773 -14.52 -4.11 -39.22
C VAL A 773 -14.20 -3.23 -40.43
N PHE A 774 -14.97 -3.33 -41.51
CA PHE A 774 -14.77 -2.54 -42.72
C PHE A 774 -14.99 -1.04 -42.49
N VAL A 775 -16.06 -0.65 -41.79
CA VAL A 775 -16.31 0.77 -41.47
C VAL A 775 -15.23 1.33 -40.54
N SER A 776 -14.83 0.54 -39.54
CA SER A 776 -13.74 0.88 -38.62
C SER A 776 -12.40 1.08 -39.36
N SER A 777 -12.08 0.20 -40.32
CA SER A 777 -10.85 0.32 -41.11
C SER A 777 -10.91 1.42 -42.15
N LEU A 778 -12.07 1.69 -42.72
CA LEU A 778 -12.30 2.86 -43.57
C LEU A 778 -12.05 4.16 -42.81
N ASN A 779 -12.54 4.27 -41.56
CA ASN A 779 -12.26 5.41 -40.70
C ASN A 779 -10.76 5.56 -40.37
N ALA A 780 -10.05 4.45 -40.11
CA ALA A 780 -8.61 4.49 -39.90
C ALA A 780 -7.85 5.01 -41.14
N GLY A 781 -8.30 4.65 -42.34
CA GLY A 781 -7.78 5.17 -43.61
C GLY A 781 -7.96 6.68 -43.74
N PHE A 782 -9.13 7.21 -43.37
CA PHE A 782 -9.37 8.67 -43.34
C PHE A 782 -8.42 9.40 -42.41
N LEU A 783 -8.37 8.96 -41.15
CA LEU A 783 -7.62 9.62 -40.08
C LEU A 783 -6.11 9.66 -40.36
N LEU A 784 -5.55 8.56 -40.87
CA LEU A 784 -4.13 8.53 -41.22
C LEU A 784 -3.82 9.38 -42.46
N SER A 785 -4.75 9.46 -43.42
CA SER A 785 -4.56 10.24 -44.65
C SER A 785 -4.54 11.75 -44.38
N PHE A 786 -5.31 12.25 -43.40
CA PHE A 786 -5.18 13.64 -42.96
C PHE A 786 -3.77 13.96 -42.47
N ALA A 787 -3.15 13.08 -41.68
CA ALA A 787 -1.77 13.26 -41.24
C ALA A 787 -0.76 13.22 -42.40
N CYS A 788 -1.00 12.36 -43.39
CA CYS A 788 -0.19 12.33 -44.61
C CYS A 788 -0.32 13.63 -45.41
N ALA A 789 -1.53 14.19 -45.53
CA ALA A 789 -1.77 15.47 -46.19
C ALA A 789 -1.06 16.63 -45.47
N THR A 790 -1.14 16.68 -44.13
CA THR A 790 -0.42 17.69 -43.33
C THR A 790 1.09 17.59 -43.49
N LEU A 791 1.63 16.38 -43.58
CA LEU A 791 3.06 16.16 -43.84
C LEU A 791 3.49 16.72 -45.20
N LEU A 792 2.76 16.41 -46.28
CA LEU A 792 3.05 16.97 -47.61
C LEU A 792 2.94 18.50 -47.60
N SER A 793 1.91 19.04 -46.94
CA SER A 793 1.76 20.49 -46.78
C SER A 793 2.96 21.11 -46.07
N THR A 794 3.46 20.47 -45.01
CA THR A 794 4.60 20.98 -44.23
C THR A 794 5.89 20.96 -45.05
N ASN A 795 6.11 19.92 -45.86
CA ASN A 795 7.29 19.80 -46.70
C ASN A 795 7.34 20.77 -47.88
N SER A 796 6.23 21.40 -48.28
CA SER A 796 6.13 22.21 -49.50
C SER A 796 7.05 23.44 -49.61
N SER A 797 7.71 23.85 -48.51
CA SER A 797 8.58 25.02 -48.51
C SER A 797 9.95 24.74 -49.17
N ILE A 798 10.12 25.23 -50.39
CA ILE A 798 11.34 25.06 -51.21
C ILE A 798 12.58 25.57 -50.48
N TRP A 799 12.50 26.75 -49.84
CA TRP A 799 13.65 27.33 -49.13
C TRP A 799 14.20 26.38 -48.07
N TYR A 800 13.34 25.77 -47.26
CA TYR A 800 13.79 24.81 -46.27
C TYR A 800 14.28 23.50 -46.89
N GLN A 801 13.71 23.05 -48.00
CA GLN A 801 14.20 21.85 -48.70
C GLN A 801 15.64 22.04 -49.21
N GLU A 802 15.99 23.23 -49.69
CA GLU A 802 17.31 23.53 -50.24
C GLU A 802 18.33 23.88 -49.15
N ASN A 803 17.94 24.71 -48.17
CA ASN A 803 18.88 25.30 -47.22
C ASN A 803 18.94 24.57 -45.88
N ALA A 804 17.87 23.86 -45.49
CA ALA A 804 17.79 23.16 -44.20
C ALA A 804 16.94 21.86 -44.29
N PRO A 805 17.27 20.91 -45.19
CA PRO A 805 16.45 19.74 -45.46
C PRO A 805 16.21 18.87 -44.22
N GLY A 806 17.18 18.82 -43.28
CA GLY A 806 17.03 18.11 -42.02
C GLY A 806 15.97 18.72 -41.10
N LEU A 807 15.83 20.05 -41.10
CA LEU A 807 14.90 20.78 -40.24
C LEU A 807 13.46 20.58 -40.70
N ILE A 808 13.17 20.79 -42.00
CA ILE A 808 11.81 20.64 -42.52
C ILE A 808 11.31 19.20 -42.41
N ARG A 809 12.20 18.23 -42.67
CA ARG A 809 11.91 16.81 -42.50
C ARG A 809 11.58 16.47 -41.05
N THR A 810 12.28 17.08 -40.09
CA THR A 810 12.01 16.90 -38.65
C THR A 810 10.67 17.51 -38.25
N ILE A 811 10.36 18.73 -38.72
CA ILE A 811 9.09 19.40 -38.42
C ILE A 811 7.91 18.60 -38.99
N ALA A 812 8.00 18.19 -40.26
CA ALA A 812 6.96 17.41 -40.91
C ALA A 812 6.77 16.04 -40.23
N ALA A 813 7.86 15.40 -39.82
CA ALA A 813 7.79 14.16 -39.05
C ALA A 813 7.20 14.34 -37.64
N LEU A 814 7.37 15.52 -37.02
CA LEU A 814 6.85 15.81 -35.68
C LEU A 814 5.33 15.99 -35.67
N VAL A 815 4.75 16.45 -36.77
CA VAL A 815 3.30 16.65 -36.90
C VAL A 815 2.59 15.34 -37.24
N PHE A 816 3.16 14.48 -38.09
CA PHE A 816 2.52 13.22 -38.53
C PHE A 816 1.88 12.32 -37.44
N PRO A 817 2.43 12.19 -36.21
CA PRO A 817 1.91 11.25 -35.22
C PRO A 817 0.46 11.46 -34.78
N TYR A 818 -0.12 12.65 -34.97
CA TYR A 818 -1.51 12.89 -34.62
C TYR A 818 -2.47 11.93 -35.35
N GLY A 819 -2.13 11.50 -36.57
CA GLY A 819 -2.92 10.53 -37.34
C GLY A 819 -3.06 9.19 -36.62
N LEU A 820 -1.94 8.61 -36.16
CA LEU A 820 -1.96 7.34 -35.42
C LEU A 820 -2.62 7.49 -34.04
N CYS A 821 -2.42 8.63 -33.37
CA CYS A 821 -3.11 8.95 -32.12
C CYS A 821 -4.64 8.92 -32.30
N MET A 822 -5.18 9.57 -33.34
CA MET A 822 -6.62 9.56 -33.62
C MET A 822 -7.12 8.14 -33.91
N VAL A 823 -6.39 7.36 -34.70
CA VAL A 823 -6.74 5.96 -35.01
C VAL A 823 -6.86 5.12 -33.73
N VAL A 824 -5.86 5.20 -32.84
CA VAL A 824 -5.84 4.42 -31.60
C VAL A 824 -6.93 4.88 -30.63
N LEU A 825 -7.09 6.19 -30.43
CA LEU A 825 -8.07 6.73 -29.46
C LEU A 825 -9.52 6.54 -29.91
N THR A 826 -9.79 6.55 -31.22
CA THR A 826 -11.12 6.22 -31.76
C THR A 826 -11.40 4.71 -31.82
N GLY A 827 -10.38 3.88 -31.54
CA GLY A 827 -10.50 2.42 -31.61
C GLY A 827 -10.55 1.84 -33.03
N SER A 828 -10.26 2.64 -34.05
CA SER A 828 -10.35 2.28 -35.46
C SER A 828 -9.36 1.16 -35.85
N ASP A 829 -9.68 0.38 -36.89
CA ASP A 829 -8.90 -0.80 -37.30
C ASP A 829 -7.89 -0.48 -38.42
N LEU A 830 -6.64 -0.26 -38.03
CA LEU A 830 -5.53 -0.08 -38.96
C LEU A 830 -4.88 -1.44 -39.27
N CYS A 831 -4.80 -1.80 -40.55
CA CYS A 831 -4.25 -3.06 -41.04
C CYS A 831 -2.87 -3.39 -40.45
N THR A 832 -2.00 -2.38 -40.35
CA THR A 832 -0.64 -2.54 -39.85
C THR A 832 -0.59 -2.85 -38.36
N GLY A 833 -1.49 -2.27 -37.56
CA GLY A 833 -1.69 -2.63 -36.15
C GLY A 833 -2.34 -4.01 -35.97
N SER A 834 -3.27 -4.37 -36.87
CA SER A 834 -3.93 -5.68 -36.84
C SER A 834 -2.93 -6.84 -36.98
N PHE A 835 -1.83 -6.67 -37.72
CA PHE A 835 -0.76 -7.68 -37.78
C PHE A 835 -0.18 -8.02 -36.40
N MET A 836 -0.05 -7.05 -35.49
CA MET A 836 0.37 -7.31 -34.10
C MET A 836 -0.78 -7.93 -33.30
N PHE A 837 -1.93 -7.26 -33.23
CA PHE A 837 -3.05 -7.65 -32.37
C PHE A 837 -3.51 -9.10 -32.61
N THR A 838 -3.82 -9.46 -33.84
CA THR A 838 -4.38 -10.78 -34.14
C THR A 838 -3.33 -11.89 -34.11
N THR A 839 -2.06 -11.59 -34.44
CA THR A 839 -0.97 -12.57 -34.32
C THR A 839 -0.77 -12.97 -32.87
N THR A 840 -0.72 -11.99 -31.94
CA THR A 840 -0.65 -12.28 -30.50
C THR A 840 -1.84 -13.14 -30.04
N SER A 841 -3.07 -12.85 -30.50
CA SER A 841 -4.25 -13.66 -30.16
C SER A 841 -4.19 -15.10 -30.70
N VAL A 842 -3.66 -15.29 -31.91
CA VAL A 842 -3.46 -16.63 -32.51
C VAL A 842 -2.42 -17.42 -31.74
N LEU A 843 -1.29 -16.80 -31.37
CA LEU A 843 -0.23 -17.45 -30.58
C LEU A 843 -0.71 -17.86 -29.18
N GLN A 844 -1.62 -17.09 -28.58
CA GLN A 844 -2.32 -17.47 -27.35
C GLN A 844 -3.42 -18.53 -27.55
N ARG A 845 -3.64 -19.02 -28.78
CA ARG A 845 -4.69 -19.99 -29.14
C ARG A 845 -6.12 -19.49 -28.86
N ARG A 846 -6.33 -18.16 -28.86
CA ARG A 846 -7.64 -17.51 -28.61
C ARG A 846 -8.36 -17.08 -29.89
N LEU A 847 -7.67 -17.13 -31.04
CA LEU A 847 -8.20 -16.78 -32.35
C LEU A 847 -7.72 -17.79 -33.39
N SER A 848 -8.59 -18.17 -34.34
CA SER A 848 -8.18 -19.02 -35.47
C SER A 848 -7.36 -18.23 -36.49
N ILE A 849 -6.37 -18.88 -37.12
CA ILE A 849 -5.58 -18.30 -38.22
C ILE A 849 -6.49 -17.79 -39.35
N TRP A 850 -7.57 -18.51 -39.69
CA TRP A 850 -8.51 -18.08 -40.74
C TRP A 850 -9.20 -16.74 -40.43
N ARG A 851 -9.74 -16.56 -39.21
CA ARG A 851 -10.32 -15.28 -38.78
C ARG A 851 -9.30 -14.14 -38.82
N MET A 852 -8.05 -14.42 -38.44
CA MET A 852 -6.96 -13.46 -38.56
C MET A 852 -6.74 -13.02 -40.02
N LEU A 853 -6.63 -13.97 -40.95
CA LEU A 853 -6.43 -13.66 -42.38
C LEU A 853 -7.61 -12.87 -42.98
N ILE A 854 -8.85 -13.21 -42.62
CA ILE A 854 -10.04 -12.44 -43.03
C ILE A 854 -9.98 -11.02 -42.48
N HIS A 855 -9.63 -10.86 -41.20
CA HIS A 855 -9.51 -9.54 -40.59
C HIS A 855 -8.42 -8.70 -41.26
N TRP A 856 -7.26 -9.27 -41.60
CA TRP A 856 -6.22 -8.59 -42.38
C TRP A 856 -6.70 -8.17 -43.77
N PHE A 857 -7.41 -9.05 -44.46
CA PHE A 857 -7.97 -8.73 -45.77
C PHE A 857 -8.94 -7.54 -45.71
N VAL A 858 -9.91 -7.57 -44.79
CA VAL A 858 -10.92 -6.51 -44.66
C VAL A 858 -10.30 -5.18 -44.20
N THR A 859 -9.35 -5.23 -43.27
CA THR A 859 -8.67 -4.01 -42.79
C THR A 859 -7.80 -3.38 -43.87
N PHE A 860 -7.09 -4.17 -44.68
CA PHE A 860 -6.30 -3.66 -45.80
C PHE A 860 -7.16 -2.91 -46.82
N TRP A 861 -8.25 -3.52 -47.28
CA TRP A 861 -9.12 -2.91 -48.29
C TRP A 861 -9.93 -1.73 -47.76
N GLY A 862 -10.38 -1.79 -46.49
CA GLY A 862 -11.05 -0.64 -45.88
C GLY A 862 -10.10 0.55 -45.69
N ASN A 863 -8.86 0.33 -45.24
CA ASN A 863 -7.86 1.40 -45.17
C ASN A 863 -7.58 2.01 -46.54
N LEU A 864 -7.43 1.19 -47.60
CA LEU A 864 -7.23 1.67 -48.97
C LEU A 864 -8.42 2.50 -49.45
N ALA A 865 -9.65 2.02 -49.26
CA ALA A 865 -10.85 2.76 -49.62
C ALA A 865 -10.93 4.12 -48.89
N GLY A 866 -10.59 4.13 -47.59
CA GLY A 866 -10.52 5.35 -46.81
C GLY A 866 -9.48 6.34 -47.34
N SER A 867 -8.27 5.87 -47.63
CA SER A 867 -7.21 6.73 -48.17
C SER A 867 -7.54 7.28 -49.55
N LEU A 868 -8.08 6.45 -50.46
CA LEU A 868 -8.47 6.89 -51.80
C LEU A 868 -9.61 7.91 -51.76
N PHE A 869 -10.53 7.80 -50.81
CA PHE A 869 -11.56 8.82 -50.61
C PHE A 869 -10.96 10.17 -50.22
N ILE A 870 -9.99 10.20 -49.31
CA ILE A 870 -9.30 11.46 -48.95
C ILE A 870 -8.55 12.00 -50.16
N VAL A 871 -7.82 11.14 -50.90
CA VAL A 871 -7.09 11.52 -52.13
C VAL A 871 -8.02 12.15 -53.17
N ALA A 872 -9.11 11.45 -53.52
CA ALA A 872 -9.99 11.88 -54.60
C ALA A 872 -10.93 13.01 -54.18
N ILE A 873 -11.66 12.86 -53.08
CA ILE A 873 -12.76 13.77 -52.71
C ILE A 873 -12.24 15.00 -51.98
N ILE A 874 -11.43 14.81 -50.94
CA ILE A 874 -11.02 15.90 -50.05
C ILE A 874 -9.86 16.68 -50.64
N THR A 875 -8.80 16.00 -51.07
CA THR A 875 -7.57 16.66 -51.50
C THR A 875 -7.52 16.93 -53.00
N GLY A 876 -8.05 16.02 -53.82
CA GLY A 876 -8.10 16.11 -55.27
C GLY A 876 -9.19 17.08 -55.74
N TYR A 877 -10.46 16.66 -55.68
CA TYR A 877 -11.59 17.52 -56.07
C TYR A 877 -11.76 18.75 -55.16
N GLY A 878 -11.32 18.67 -53.90
CA GLY A 878 -11.28 19.84 -53.00
C GLY A 878 -10.13 20.82 -53.29
N GLY A 879 -9.22 20.50 -54.21
CA GLY A 879 -8.17 21.41 -54.69
C GLY A 879 -7.10 21.79 -53.65
N ILE A 880 -6.93 21.01 -52.59
CA ILE A 880 -6.03 21.35 -51.47
C ILE A 880 -4.56 21.41 -51.92
N PHE A 881 -4.17 20.60 -52.91
CA PHE A 881 -2.80 20.50 -53.40
C PHE A 881 -2.57 21.15 -54.79
N ASP A 882 -3.51 21.98 -55.26
CA ASP A 882 -3.44 22.55 -56.63
C ASP A 882 -2.40 23.66 -56.79
N SER A 883 -2.01 24.33 -55.69
CA SER A 883 -0.96 25.33 -55.75
C SER A 883 0.38 24.69 -56.14
N ALA A 884 1.19 25.41 -56.91
CA ALA A 884 2.44 24.90 -57.49
C ALA A 884 3.39 24.25 -56.46
N TYR A 885 3.48 24.80 -55.25
CA TYR A 885 4.34 24.29 -54.18
C TYR A 885 3.87 22.92 -53.67
N TYR A 886 2.57 22.78 -53.41
CA TYR A 886 1.95 21.54 -52.92
C TYR A 886 1.92 20.44 -53.99
N HIS A 887 1.63 20.82 -55.24
CA HIS A 887 1.66 19.93 -56.39
C HIS A 887 3.05 19.32 -56.59
N THR A 888 4.08 20.18 -56.59
CA THR A 888 5.47 19.75 -56.78
C THR A 888 5.94 18.81 -55.67
N GLU A 889 5.59 19.11 -54.41
CA GLU A 889 5.95 18.25 -53.29
C GLU A 889 5.26 16.88 -53.35
N ALA A 890 3.98 16.82 -53.71
CA ALA A 890 3.26 15.55 -53.85
C ALA A 890 3.91 14.63 -54.91
N ILE A 891 4.33 15.20 -56.05
CA ILE A 891 5.06 14.46 -57.09
C ILE A 891 6.43 13.99 -56.58
N ASN A 892 7.20 14.90 -55.99
CA ASN A 892 8.56 14.61 -55.51
C ASN A 892 8.55 13.52 -54.44
N PHE A 893 7.62 13.61 -53.49
CA PHE A 893 7.47 12.64 -52.42
C PHE A 893 7.12 11.24 -52.96
N ALA A 894 6.15 11.15 -53.89
CA ALA A 894 5.78 9.88 -54.51
C ALA A 894 6.94 9.25 -55.31
N ARG A 895 7.72 10.06 -56.04
CA ARG A 895 8.90 9.60 -56.78
C ARG A 895 10.01 9.13 -55.85
N ALA A 896 10.28 9.86 -54.76
CA ALA A 896 11.26 9.47 -53.75
C ALA A 896 10.90 8.14 -53.05
N LYS A 897 9.61 7.80 -53.00
CA LYS A 897 9.10 6.55 -52.44
C LYS A 897 9.10 5.37 -53.43
N GLN A 898 8.83 5.61 -54.71
CA GLN A 898 8.57 4.53 -55.69
C GLN A 898 9.65 4.37 -56.75
N VAL A 899 10.24 5.47 -57.23
CA VAL A 899 11.20 5.44 -58.33
C VAL A 899 12.60 5.20 -57.79
N THR A 900 13.02 6.00 -56.81
CA THR A 900 14.39 6.02 -56.28
C THR A 900 14.85 4.71 -55.60
N PRO A 901 14.11 4.12 -54.65
CA PRO A 901 14.59 2.92 -53.94
C PRO A 901 14.39 1.63 -54.75
N HIS A 902 15.23 0.63 -54.50
CA HIS A 902 15.07 -0.73 -55.04
C HIS A 902 14.00 -1.52 -54.26
N TRP A 903 13.47 -2.60 -54.87
CA TRP A 903 12.41 -3.43 -54.26
C TRP A 903 12.77 -3.94 -52.85
N HIS A 904 13.97 -4.47 -52.67
CA HIS A 904 14.44 -4.96 -51.36
C HIS A 904 14.58 -3.83 -50.32
N GLN A 905 14.88 -2.60 -50.75
CA GLN A 905 14.98 -1.45 -49.86
C GLN A 905 13.60 -1.07 -49.32
N ILE A 906 12.57 -1.08 -50.17
CA ILE A 906 11.17 -0.85 -49.76
C ILE A 906 10.71 -1.93 -48.78
N PHE A 907 11.07 -3.20 -49.06
CA PHE A 907 10.77 -4.31 -48.17
C PHE A 907 11.42 -4.15 -46.77
N LEU A 908 12.72 -3.87 -46.70
CA LEU A 908 13.44 -3.68 -45.43
C LEU A 908 12.95 -2.44 -44.67
N ARG A 909 12.68 -1.35 -45.40
CA ARG A 909 12.05 -0.14 -44.83
C ARG A 909 10.66 -0.46 -44.29
N GLY A 910 9.92 -1.35 -44.94
CA GLY A 910 8.63 -1.86 -44.47
C GLY A 910 8.71 -2.58 -43.12
N ILE A 911 9.76 -3.39 -42.90
CA ILE A 911 9.98 -4.04 -41.60
C ILE A 911 10.15 -2.99 -40.51
N GLY A 912 11.07 -2.04 -40.71
CA GLY A 912 11.33 -0.98 -39.73
C GLY A 912 10.12 -0.07 -39.48
N ALA A 913 9.36 0.25 -40.54
CA ALA A 913 8.16 1.08 -40.41
C ALA A 913 7.15 0.45 -39.45
N ASN A 914 6.78 -0.82 -39.68
CA ASN A 914 5.73 -1.41 -38.86
C ASN A 914 6.22 -1.97 -37.52
N TRP A 915 7.53 -2.21 -37.37
CA TRP A 915 8.09 -2.39 -36.04
C TRP A 915 7.82 -1.15 -35.19
N LEU A 916 8.17 0.04 -35.68
CA LEU A 916 7.96 1.29 -34.94
C LEU A 916 6.48 1.65 -34.76
N VAL A 917 5.62 1.42 -35.76
CA VAL A 917 4.17 1.65 -35.64
C VAL A 917 3.53 0.73 -34.60
N CYS A 918 3.77 -0.57 -34.66
CA CYS A 918 3.23 -1.49 -33.65
C CYS A 918 3.84 -1.26 -32.27
N LEU A 919 5.12 -0.86 -32.19
CA LEU A 919 5.75 -0.44 -30.93
C LEU A 919 5.07 0.83 -30.36
N ALA A 920 4.74 1.82 -31.19
CA ALA A 920 3.97 3.00 -30.77
C ALA A 920 2.60 2.59 -30.21
N VAL A 921 1.87 1.71 -30.89
CA VAL A 921 0.57 1.22 -30.41
C VAL A 921 0.73 0.44 -29.10
N TYR A 922 1.74 -0.43 -29.00
CA TYR A 922 2.05 -1.18 -27.78
C TYR A 922 2.37 -0.25 -26.60
N LEU A 923 3.27 0.72 -26.77
CA LEU A 923 3.60 1.72 -25.74
C LEU A 923 2.38 2.58 -25.37
N GLY A 924 1.54 2.91 -26.36
CA GLY A 924 0.26 3.56 -26.14
C GLY A 924 -0.71 2.71 -25.31
N MET A 925 -0.73 1.38 -25.49
CA MET A 925 -1.53 0.47 -24.66
C MET A 925 -0.97 0.30 -23.25
N SER A 926 0.33 0.49 -23.05
CA SER A 926 0.93 0.50 -21.72
C SER A 926 0.45 1.67 -20.86
N GLY A 927 0.07 2.80 -21.45
CA GLY A 927 -0.43 3.97 -20.73
C GLY A 927 -1.83 3.79 -20.14
N ARG A 928 -2.07 4.28 -18.92
CA ARG A 928 -3.40 4.26 -18.28
C ARG A 928 -4.23 5.51 -18.59
N ASP A 929 -3.60 6.69 -18.62
CA ASP A 929 -4.25 7.97 -18.94
C ASP A 929 -4.00 8.42 -20.39
N TYR A 930 -4.85 9.30 -20.91
CA TYR A 930 -4.78 9.78 -22.30
C TYR A 930 -3.44 10.41 -22.69
N VAL A 931 -2.80 11.20 -21.81
CA VAL A 931 -1.56 11.91 -22.13
C VAL A 931 -0.42 10.92 -22.31
N SER A 932 -0.32 9.94 -21.41
CA SER A 932 0.68 8.87 -21.52
C SER A 932 0.52 8.06 -22.80
N LYS A 933 -0.72 7.78 -23.25
CA LYS A 933 -0.97 7.08 -24.52
C LYS A 933 -0.47 7.89 -25.71
N LEU A 934 -0.79 9.19 -25.75
CA LEU A 934 -0.37 10.09 -26.82
C LEU A 934 1.16 10.16 -26.91
N VAL A 935 1.84 10.35 -25.78
CA VAL A 935 3.31 10.44 -25.75
C VAL A 935 3.97 9.12 -26.16
N GLY A 936 3.42 7.98 -25.72
CA GLY A 936 3.91 6.65 -26.10
C GLY A 936 3.79 6.36 -27.60
N ILE A 937 2.73 6.86 -28.23
CA ILE A 937 2.51 6.75 -29.69
C ILE A 937 3.40 7.73 -30.46
N TRP A 938 3.63 8.93 -29.92
CA TRP A 938 4.22 10.06 -30.66
C TRP A 938 5.64 9.78 -31.16
N TRP A 939 6.52 9.32 -30.26
CA TRP A 939 7.96 9.24 -30.55
C TRP A 939 8.35 8.13 -31.53
N PRO A 940 7.84 6.89 -31.42
CA PRO A 940 8.16 5.87 -32.43
C PRO A 940 7.57 6.22 -33.80
N THR A 941 6.39 6.87 -33.81
CA THR A 941 5.77 7.37 -35.04
C THR A 941 6.61 8.46 -35.70
N PHE A 942 7.06 9.45 -34.92
CA PHE A 942 8.00 10.47 -35.36
C PHE A 942 9.28 9.84 -35.95
N ALA A 943 9.83 8.82 -35.29
CA ALA A 943 11.07 8.19 -35.72
C ALA A 943 10.95 7.54 -37.10
N PHE A 944 9.91 6.74 -37.37
CA PHE A 944 9.81 6.08 -38.68
C PHE A 944 9.55 7.07 -39.82
N VAL A 945 8.80 8.14 -39.55
CA VAL A 945 8.49 9.19 -40.53
C VAL A 945 9.74 10.01 -40.81
N SER A 946 10.47 10.40 -39.77
CA SER A 946 11.75 11.10 -39.90
C SER A 946 12.76 10.26 -40.67
N LEU A 947 12.79 8.94 -40.46
CA LEU A 947 13.65 8.01 -41.23
C LEU A 947 13.15 7.74 -42.65
N GLY A 948 11.93 8.16 -43.00
CA GLY A 948 11.36 7.97 -44.34
C GLY A 948 11.02 6.51 -44.66
N LEU A 949 10.70 5.70 -43.63
CA LEU A 949 10.38 4.28 -43.80
C LEU A 949 9.04 4.06 -44.53
N ASP A 950 8.85 2.86 -45.06
CA ASP A 950 7.73 2.54 -45.96
C ASP A 950 6.56 1.88 -45.23
N HIS A 951 5.52 2.67 -44.96
CA HIS A 951 4.30 2.21 -44.30
C HIS A 951 3.19 1.99 -45.34
N VAL A 952 2.71 0.76 -45.46
CA VAL A 952 1.77 0.34 -46.52
C VAL A 952 0.53 1.22 -46.56
N VAL A 953 -0.08 1.55 -45.41
CA VAL A 953 -1.30 2.39 -45.38
C VAL A 953 -1.00 3.86 -45.65
N ALA A 954 0.17 4.37 -45.27
CA ALA A 954 0.52 5.75 -45.59
C ALA A 954 0.80 5.89 -47.11
N ASN A 955 1.39 4.85 -47.70
CA ASN A 955 1.59 4.74 -49.14
C ASN A 955 0.26 4.53 -49.90
N MET A 956 -0.86 4.20 -49.23
CA MET A 956 -2.21 4.26 -49.83
C MET A 956 -2.71 5.70 -50.02
N PHE A 957 -2.07 6.69 -49.39
CA PHE A 957 -2.31 8.10 -49.64
C PHE A 957 -1.20 8.74 -50.48
N PHE A 958 0.06 8.65 -50.05
CA PHE A 958 1.17 9.40 -50.65
C PHE A 958 1.37 9.10 -52.14
N VAL A 959 1.33 7.83 -52.54
CA VAL A 959 1.56 7.45 -53.94
C VAL A 959 0.34 7.75 -54.81
N PRO A 960 -0.90 7.38 -54.42
CA PRO A 960 -2.08 7.79 -55.18
C PRO A 960 -2.24 9.30 -55.30
N MET A 961 -1.86 10.09 -54.29
CA MET A 961 -1.85 11.55 -54.39
C MET A 961 -0.84 12.05 -55.42
N GLY A 962 0.37 11.45 -55.48
CA GLY A 962 1.34 11.77 -56.52
C GLY A 962 0.86 11.36 -57.93
N ILE A 963 0.20 10.20 -58.07
CA ILE A 963 -0.42 9.77 -59.33
C ILE A 963 -1.53 10.76 -59.74
N TRP A 964 -2.36 11.21 -58.80
CA TRP A 964 -3.40 12.21 -59.03
C TRP A 964 -2.81 13.52 -59.54
N GLN A 965 -1.69 13.97 -58.96
CA GLN A 965 -0.94 15.15 -59.42
C GLN A 965 -0.08 14.90 -60.68
N GLY A 966 -0.20 13.73 -61.33
CA GLY A 966 0.50 13.47 -62.59
C GLY A 966 1.99 13.17 -62.45
N ALA A 967 2.42 12.54 -61.35
CA ALA A 967 3.81 12.17 -61.13
C ALA A 967 4.37 11.31 -62.29
N PRO A 968 5.40 11.79 -63.03
CA PRO A 968 5.87 11.09 -64.21
C PRO A 968 6.54 9.76 -63.84
N GLY A 969 6.30 8.72 -64.63
CA GLY A 969 6.94 7.40 -64.46
C GLY A 969 6.40 6.53 -63.33
N ILE A 970 5.30 6.93 -62.66
CA ILE A 970 4.62 6.11 -61.65
C ILE A 970 3.28 5.63 -62.22
N THR A 971 3.20 4.34 -62.58
CA THR A 971 1.93 3.70 -62.98
C THR A 971 1.29 2.98 -61.79
N VAL A 972 -0.01 2.71 -61.87
CA VAL A 972 -0.71 1.89 -60.86
C VAL A 972 -0.07 0.49 -60.75
N GLY A 973 0.35 -0.09 -61.88
CA GLY A 973 1.07 -1.37 -61.89
C GLY A 973 2.41 -1.31 -61.15
N LEU A 974 3.20 -0.25 -61.36
CA LEU A 974 4.46 -0.04 -60.63
C LEU A 974 4.21 0.16 -59.13
N TYR A 975 3.21 0.96 -58.78
CA TYR A 975 2.80 1.20 -57.40
C TYR A 975 2.43 -0.10 -56.68
N ILE A 976 1.67 -0.99 -57.31
CA ILE A 976 1.29 -2.28 -56.72
C ILE A 976 2.53 -3.18 -56.58
N TRP A 977 3.26 -3.40 -57.68
CA TRP A 977 4.38 -4.35 -57.73
C TRP A 977 5.56 -3.94 -56.86
N LYS A 978 6.01 -2.68 -57.01
CA LYS A 978 7.23 -2.17 -56.37
C LYS A 978 6.94 -1.43 -55.07
N GLY A 979 5.75 -0.88 -54.89
CA GLY A 979 5.36 -0.15 -53.68
C GLY A 979 4.66 -1.03 -52.66
N ILE A 980 3.44 -1.46 -52.98
CA ILE A 980 2.52 -2.07 -52.02
C ILE A 980 2.95 -3.46 -51.61
N ILE A 981 3.30 -4.35 -52.54
CA ILE A 981 3.68 -5.74 -52.21
C ILE A 981 4.87 -5.79 -51.23
N PRO A 982 6.06 -5.21 -51.54
CA PRO A 982 7.19 -5.26 -50.61
C PRO A 982 6.91 -4.54 -49.29
N ALA A 983 6.22 -3.39 -49.31
CA ALA A 983 5.88 -2.68 -48.08
C ALA A 983 4.91 -3.50 -47.21
N PHE A 984 3.92 -4.15 -47.80
CA PHE A 984 2.96 -5.01 -47.09
C PHE A 984 3.65 -6.19 -46.41
N ILE A 985 4.49 -6.94 -47.14
CA ILE A 985 5.22 -8.09 -46.58
C ILE A 985 6.17 -7.61 -45.48
N GLY A 986 6.90 -6.52 -45.72
CA GLY A 986 7.77 -5.91 -44.72
C GLY A 986 7.00 -5.51 -43.45
N ASN A 987 5.86 -4.83 -43.60
CA ASN A 987 5.04 -4.41 -42.47
C ASN A 987 4.43 -5.61 -41.72
N LEU A 988 4.02 -6.68 -42.42
CA LEU A 988 3.54 -7.91 -41.78
C LEU A 988 4.62 -8.51 -40.87
N ILE A 989 5.86 -8.60 -41.34
CA ILE A 989 7.00 -9.07 -40.54
C ILE A 989 7.29 -8.11 -39.39
N GLY A 990 7.35 -6.80 -39.65
CA GLY A 990 7.65 -5.78 -38.64
C GLY A 990 6.66 -5.78 -37.46
N GLY A 991 5.37 -5.80 -37.74
CA GLY A 991 4.35 -5.78 -36.70
C GLY A 991 4.07 -7.15 -36.09
N GLY A 992 3.95 -8.18 -36.93
CA GLY A 992 3.61 -9.53 -36.52
C GLY A 992 4.76 -10.22 -35.77
N LEU A 993 5.98 -10.21 -36.32
CA LEU A 993 7.12 -10.92 -35.74
C LEU A 993 7.83 -10.09 -34.66
N PHE A 994 8.27 -8.88 -34.98
CA PHE A 994 9.14 -8.08 -34.09
C PHE A 994 8.39 -7.42 -32.92
N VAL A 995 7.06 -7.38 -32.95
CA VAL A 995 6.25 -6.90 -31.81
C VAL A 995 5.32 -7.99 -31.33
N GLY A 996 4.37 -8.44 -32.17
CA GLY A 996 3.35 -9.42 -31.76
C GLY A 996 3.93 -10.72 -31.20
N THR A 997 4.78 -11.40 -31.97
CA THR A 997 5.42 -12.67 -31.59
C THR A 997 6.53 -12.46 -30.56
N LEU A 998 7.37 -11.44 -30.72
CA LEU A 998 8.49 -11.18 -29.80
C LEU A 998 8.00 -10.94 -28.37
N TYR A 999 7.09 -9.98 -28.16
CA TYR A 999 6.60 -9.67 -26.81
C TYR A 999 5.70 -10.78 -26.26
N TRP A 1000 4.97 -11.52 -27.12
CA TRP A 1000 4.28 -12.73 -26.70
C TRP A 1000 5.27 -13.78 -26.19
N TYR A 1001 6.35 -14.04 -26.93
CA TYR A 1001 7.36 -15.03 -26.54
C TYR A 1001 8.02 -14.63 -25.22
N LEU A 1002 8.39 -13.36 -25.07
CA LEU A 1002 9.05 -12.83 -23.88
C LEU A 1002 8.18 -12.80 -22.63
N HIS A 1003 6.85 -12.65 -22.76
CA HIS A 1003 5.99 -12.35 -21.60
C HIS A 1003 4.78 -13.26 -21.43
N LEU A 1004 4.41 -14.07 -22.43
CA LEU A 1004 3.18 -14.87 -22.44
C LEU A 1004 3.39 -16.36 -22.81
N SER A 1005 4.55 -16.75 -23.35
CA SER A 1005 4.76 -18.13 -23.84
C SER A 1005 4.98 -19.17 -22.73
N SER A 1006 5.50 -18.76 -21.57
CA SER A 1006 5.86 -19.62 -20.44
C SER A 1006 5.06 -19.35 -19.16
N GLU A 1007 4.15 -18.38 -19.19
CA GLU A 1007 3.40 -17.92 -18.01
C GLU A 1007 1.91 -18.31 -18.08
N GLY A 1008 1.28 -18.49 -16.90
CA GLY A 1008 -0.14 -18.83 -16.77
C GLY A 1008 -1.07 -17.65 -17.13
N ASP A 1009 -2.38 -17.83 -16.90
CA ASP A 1009 -3.38 -16.80 -17.21
C ASP A 1009 -3.05 -15.45 -16.54
N VAL A 1010 -2.78 -14.42 -17.35
CA VAL A 1010 -2.46 -13.06 -16.88
C VAL A 1010 -3.76 -12.28 -16.59
N ALA A 1011 -3.89 -11.74 -15.38
CA ALA A 1011 -4.97 -10.84 -15.01
C ALA A 1011 -4.64 -9.40 -15.41
N ILE A 1012 -5.62 -8.68 -15.97
CA ILE A 1012 -5.56 -7.23 -16.20
C ILE A 1012 -6.54 -6.59 -15.22
N ASP A 1013 -6.06 -5.71 -14.35
CA ASP A 1013 -6.87 -5.04 -13.33
C ASP A 1013 -7.71 -6.02 -12.48
N GLY A 1014 -7.12 -7.20 -12.18
CA GLY A 1014 -7.75 -8.27 -11.39
C GLY A 1014 -8.66 -9.22 -12.19
N VAL A 1015 -8.81 -9.03 -13.50
CA VAL A 1015 -9.71 -9.84 -14.35
C VAL A 1015 -8.92 -10.73 -15.31
N HIS A 1016 -9.10 -12.05 -15.21
CA HIS A 1016 -8.55 -13.02 -16.14
C HIS A 1016 -9.35 -13.05 -17.46
N PHE A 1017 -8.69 -13.48 -18.55
CA PHE A 1017 -9.37 -13.62 -19.82
C PHE A 1017 -10.41 -14.76 -19.75
N GLY A 1018 -11.66 -14.49 -20.13
CA GLY A 1018 -12.74 -15.49 -20.15
C GLY A 1018 -13.48 -15.70 -18.82
N THR A 1019 -13.26 -14.86 -17.80
CA THR A 1019 -14.03 -14.88 -16.53
C THR A 1019 -15.06 -13.75 -16.49
N THR A 1020 -16.33 -14.09 -16.30
CA THR A 1020 -17.42 -13.18 -15.91
C THR A 1020 -17.94 -13.61 -14.55
N ASN A 1021 -17.95 -12.71 -13.56
CA ASN A 1021 -18.45 -12.95 -12.19
C ASN A 1021 -17.82 -14.16 -11.46
N GLY A 1022 -16.48 -14.29 -11.48
CA GLY A 1022 -15.77 -15.22 -10.59
C GLY A 1022 -15.86 -16.71 -10.94
N ASN A 1023 -16.57 -17.10 -12.01
CA ASN A 1023 -16.59 -18.48 -12.50
C ASN A 1023 -15.80 -18.61 -13.81
N ARG A 1024 -15.02 -19.69 -13.91
CA ARG A 1024 -14.25 -20.06 -15.11
C ARG A 1024 -15.23 -20.71 -16.10
N VAL A 1025 -15.39 -20.15 -17.30
CA VAL A 1025 -16.13 -20.82 -18.37
C VAL A 1025 -15.27 -21.99 -18.85
N GLU A 1026 -15.67 -23.23 -18.52
CA GLU A 1026 -14.96 -24.42 -18.98
C GLU A 1026 -15.01 -24.50 -20.51
N GLY A 1027 -13.84 -24.67 -21.11
CA GLY A 1027 -13.66 -24.64 -22.56
C GLY A 1027 -14.30 -25.83 -23.26
N ARG A 1028 -15.39 -25.56 -23.99
CA ARG A 1028 -15.71 -26.17 -25.30
C ARG A 1028 -16.92 -25.48 -25.94
N ASP A 1029 -16.88 -24.15 -26.11
CA ASP A 1029 -17.67 -23.44 -27.14
C ASP A 1029 -17.33 -21.94 -27.17
N LEU A 1030 -16.11 -21.60 -27.60
CA LEU A 1030 -15.74 -20.21 -27.91
C LEU A 1030 -16.21 -19.78 -29.32
N GLY A 1031 -17.12 -20.56 -29.92
CA GLY A 1031 -17.77 -20.26 -31.19
C GLY A 1031 -18.95 -19.29 -31.09
N ASP A 1032 -19.56 -19.15 -29.90
CA ASP A 1032 -20.90 -18.57 -29.76
C ASP A 1032 -20.99 -17.34 -28.85
N PHE A 1033 -19.94 -16.51 -28.83
CA PHE A 1033 -19.93 -15.18 -28.19
C PHE A 1033 -20.86 -14.14 -28.87
N ARG A 1034 -21.88 -14.61 -29.61
CA ARG A 1034 -22.82 -13.84 -30.43
C ARG A 1034 -24.23 -13.76 -29.86
N ARG A 1035 -24.55 -14.37 -28.72
CA ARG A 1035 -25.93 -14.37 -28.17
C ARG A 1035 -26.17 -13.66 -26.84
N GLU A 1036 -25.14 -13.40 -26.02
CA GLU A 1036 -25.39 -12.83 -24.67
C GLU A 1036 -25.23 -11.31 -24.56
N VAL A 1037 -24.74 -10.61 -25.59
CA VAL A 1037 -24.61 -9.14 -25.56
C VAL A 1037 -25.82 -8.41 -26.17
N ASP A 1038 -26.73 -9.14 -26.83
CA ASP A 1038 -27.95 -8.58 -27.42
C ASP A 1038 -29.18 -8.66 -26.50
N ILE A 1039 -29.04 -9.16 -25.25
CA ILE A 1039 -30.19 -9.33 -24.31
C ILE A 1039 -30.31 -8.19 -23.27
N GLU A 1040 -29.27 -7.40 -23.01
CA GLU A 1040 -29.34 -6.33 -21.97
C GLU A 1040 -29.55 -4.89 -22.49
N SER A 1041 -29.76 -4.67 -23.79
CA SER A 1041 -29.91 -3.29 -24.33
C SER A 1041 -31.27 -2.95 -24.94
N GLY A 1042 -32.31 -3.75 -24.72
CA GLY A 1042 -33.61 -3.41 -25.28
C GLY A 1042 -34.80 -4.05 -24.61
N HIS A 1043 -35.17 -3.64 -23.40
CA HIS A 1043 -36.54 -3.74 -22.89
C HIS A 1043 -36.85 -2.56 -21.94
N SER A 1044 -37.06 -1.39 -22.52
CA SER A 1044 -37.87 -0.32 -21.92
C SER A 1044 -38.61 0.39 -23.03
N LYS A 1045 -39.76 -0.18 -23.42
CA LYS A 1045 -40.98 0.52 -23.86
C LYS A 1045 -41.97 -0.48 -24.47
N LYS A 1046 -43.21 -0.36 -24.01
CA LYS A 1046 -44.46 -0.99 -24.47
C LYS A 1046 -44.71 -2.41 -23.97
N THR A 1047 -45.53 -2.55 -22.93
CA THR A 1047 -46.99 -2.72 -23.09
C THR A 1047 -47.65 -2.58 -21.72
N ALA A 1048 -48.37 -1.47 -21.53
CA ALA A 1048 -49.59 -1.50 -20.76
C ALA A 1048 -50.62 -2.20 -21.65
N GLU A 1049 -51.22 -3.29 -21.18
CA GLU A 1049 -52.59 -3.75 -21.46
C GLU A 1049 -52.73 -5.20 -20.99
N GLY A 1050 -53.67 -5.42 -20.06
CA GLY A 1050 -54.50 -6.61 -20.12
C GLY A 1050 -54.31 -7.68 -19.05
N VAL A 1051 -55.27 -7.69 -18.12
CA VAL A 1051 -56.01 -8.88 -17.64
C VAL A 1051 -55.27 -9.76 -16.61
N LEU A 1052 -55.54 -9.58 -15.31
CA LEU A 1052 -56.55 -10.32 -14.52
C LEU A 1052 -56.40 -11.86 -14.59
N ALA A 1053 -55.77 -12.44 -13.57
CA ALA A 1053 -56.20 -13.63 -12.82
C ALA A 1053 -55.29 -13.80 -11.60
#